data_AF-A0A0G1JZG4-F1
#
_entry.id   AF-A0A0G1JZG4-F1
#
_cell.length_a   1.000
_cell.length_b   1.000
_cell.length_c   1.000
_cell.angle_alpha   90.00
_cell.angle_beta   90.00
_cell.angle_gamma   90.00
#
_symmetry.space_group_name_H-M   'P 1'
#
loop_
_entity.id
_entity.type
_entity.pdbx_description
1 polymer ?
#
loop_
_entity_poly.entity_id
_entity_poly.type
_entity_poly.pdbx_seq_one_letter_code
_entity_poly.pdbx_strand_id
1 'polypeptide(L)'
;MRNAEALKQNDNYENLEGKRVSELSENLAEKQEKNVLSLEAGQIRKDLLDRMGHDRGVFSADETQFWQQRIKQSHNDVEELKSVKEEFEEQWKRSQQLRKEFEQHVKSAQREGFLKREEPQTLEELFLQNSLEEKEIAEKEFEREIAERKAQLKEQLSQFEKPVQELVREELKSTKDFEEKLSVLKEGEETNENFRKYKKILESHKSQIGEHTLKSFCKWFLTLSKREQINALDNVYSDKKGVDGIKPRIRTWEIHHSLPREYQTENFKKWGLQERKNYLKSTQKKIEREYNNALRKAGDVFSRASIEACRTAFNQEKEDIGNELLWKIQLLKFLPKHIKAEERLWDQFEKLPAKIQELLGKEFEEGDFDKKKEILTSKGRRMADRYKKVHDRMKKLDEHVMESYEEDIEDSHTIEMMEKMATEAEAFQRSKTNYFKKWSANQKYFNSDVKIYQDWYEESVDSLAVAKVVEHELDLMINERKKVYQGIQKLPTHLRKRVNMDTSFSEREEQFEKYKEVAKEYRSNIPFYLAKAEKLENQGENQEALEYYVQALKLDPENKEIQTLSARLRQQRTKFPGKSANKEDADRTKEILEKVDQTETLSGQAEQVARERLMLLKAKQYVEHTGATGTTVEARARKSIESFEEEDKETATTIREELGDKYTVNREEEVEEVLTIEVDKDQQTKGTQSKIFEYFDRKKHKGGVGEGAANVKFATTSGNELELNTAKQALDKKTERIESQRRHLFLIKIKSDKSLGLTPQQEEAILKNFDAANQTSLVEENQETLAA
;
A
#
# COMPACT_ATOMS: atom_id res chain seq x y z
N MET A 1 57.65 52.81 -39.92
CA MET A 1 56.94 52.56 -38.65
C MET A 1 57.17 53.62 -37.57
N ARG A 2 58.36 54.25 -37.41
CA ARG A 2 58.53 55.36 -36.44
C ARG A 2 57.76 56.65 -36.76
N ASN A 3 57.43 56.94 -38.02
CA ASN A 3 56.61 58.13 -38.37
C ASN A 3 55.10 57.96 -38.10
N ALA A 4 54.61 56.75 -37.85
CA ALA A 4 53.19 56.51 -37.56
C ALA A 4 52.83 56.72 -36.07
N GLU A 5 53.82 56.64 -35.17
CA GLU A 5 53.63 56.95 -33.74
C GLU A 5 53.68 58.46 -33.47
N ALA A 6 54.44 59.23 -34.26
CA ALA A 6 54.50 60.69 -34.14
C ALA A 6 53.17 61.38 -34.53
N LEU A 7 52.47 60.85 -35.55
CA LEU A 7 51.15 61.38 -35.95
C LEU A 7 50.05 61.11 -34.89
N LYS A 8 50.11 59.96 -34.19
CA LYS A 8 49.15 59.65 -33.10
C LYS A 8 49.36 60.46 -31.82
N GLN A 9 50.56 61.00 -31.60
CA GLN A 9 50.81 61.90 -30.47
C GLN A 9 50.34 63.33 -30.74
N ASN A 10 50.27 63.76 -32.00
CA ASN A 10 49.82 65.10 -32.37
C ASN A 10 48.28 65.24 -32.29
N ASP A 11 47.53 64.20 -32.70
CA ASP A 11 46.06 64.16 -32.58
C ASP A 11 45.55 64.18 -31.12
N ASN A 12 46.41 63.76 -30.17
CA ASN A 12 46.13 63.85 -28.73
C ASN A 12 46.39 65.24 -28.15
N TYR A 13 47.27 66.05 -28.78
CA TYR A 13 47.57 67.40 -28.31
C TYR A 13 46.49 68.41 -28.73
N GLU A 14 45.99 68.33 -29.97
CA GLU A 14 44.87 69.18 -30.43
C GLU A 14 43.55 68.88 -29.68
N ASN A 15 43.32 67.62 -29.28
CA ASN A 15 42.17 67.25 -28.44
C ASN A 15 42.28 67.72 -26.98
N LEU A 16 43.50 67.85 -26.45
CA LEU A 16 43.73 68.36 -25.09
C LEU A 16 43.63 69.89 -25.01
N GLU A 17 44.04 70.60 -26.06
CA GLU A 17 43.83 72.05 -26.15
C GLU A 17 42.37 72.42 -26.40
N GLY A 18 41.66 71.67 -27.26
CA GLY A 18 40.21 71.85 -27.46
C GLY A 18 39.39 71.64 -26.17
N LYS A 19 39.77 70.65 -25.35
CA LYS A 19 39.15 70.44 -24.02
C LYS A 19 39.47 71.53 -23.02
N ARG A 20 40.70 72.06 -22.99
CA ARG A 20 41.06 73.19 -22.12
C ARG A 20 40.35 74.49 -22.49
N VAL A 21 40.15 74.76 -23.78
CA VAL A 21 39.41 75.94 -24.25
C VAL A 21 37.91 75.82 -23.95
N SER A 22 37.34 74.61 -24.06
CA SER A 22 35.96 74.30 -23.66
C SER A 22 35.74 74.42 -22.14
N GLU A 23 36.67 73.91 -21.33
CA GLU A 23 36.60 74.03 -19.86
C GLU A 23 36.80 75.48 -19.41
N LEU A 24 37.60 76.29 -20.12
CA LEU A 24 37.75 77.71 -19.84
C LEU A 24 36.51 78.54 -20.24
N SER A 25 35.78 78.16 -21.30
CA SER A 25 34.55 78.85 -21.70
C SER A 25 33.37 78.50 -20.78
N GLU A 26 33.25 77.25 -20.33
CA GLU A 26 32.25 76.84 -19.33
C GLU A 26 32.52 77.49 -17.96
N ASN A 27 33.78 77.60 -17.53
CA ASN A 27 34.14 78.32 -16.31
C ASN A 27 33.90 79.83 -16.42
N LEU A 28 34.00 80.43 -17.62
CA LEU A 28 33.66 81.84 -17.84
C LEU A 28 32.15 82.07 -17.77
N ALA A 29 31.36 81.16 -18.34
CA ALA A 29 29.89 81.19 -18.28
C ALA A 29 29.37 81.00 -16.84
N GLU A 30 29.91 80.06 -16.06
CA GLU A 30 29.59 79.91 -14.63
C GLU A 30 30.00 81.13 -13.79
N LYS A 31 31.09 81.82 -14.17
CA LYS A 31 31.51 83.09 -13.52
C LYS A 31 30.56 84.24 -13.85
N GLN A 32 30.07 84.32 -15.08
CA GLN A 32 29.08 85.32 -15.50
C GLN A 32 27.71 85.09 -14.83
N GLU A 33 27.30 83.84 -14.66
CA GLU A 33 26.05 83.47 -13.96
C GLU A 33 26.13 83.76 -12.45
N LYS A 34 27.29 83.55 -11.82
CA LYS A 34 27.56 83.99 -10.43
C LYS A 34 27.59 85.51 -10.26
N ASN A 35 27.93 86.26 -11.31
CA ASN A 35 27.94 87.73 -11.28
C ASN A 35 26.51 88.31 -11.32
N VAL A 36 25.60 87.71 -12.11
CA VAL A 36 24.16 88.06 -12.14
C VAL A 36 23.51 87.83 -10.77
N LEU A 37 23.86 86.73 -10.10
CA LEU A 37 23.38 86.42 -8.74
C LEU A 37 23.86 87.41 -7.66
N SER A 38 24.98 88.10 -7.87
CA SER A 38 25.47 89.12 -6.93
C SER A 38 24.74 90.46 -7.06
N LEU A 39 24.26 90.78 -8.26
CA LEU A 39 23.42 91.95 -8.53
C LEU A 39 22.01 91.76 -7.95
N GLU A 40 21.44 90.56 -8.09
CA GLU A 40 20.16 90.19 -7.46
C GLU A 40 20.25 90.17 -5.92
N ALA A 41 21.37 89.70 -5.36
CA ALA A 41 21.58 89.72 -3.91
C ALA A 41 21.70 91.14 -3.33
N GLY A 42 22.18 92.12 -4.10
CA GLY A 42 22.21 93.53 -3.70
C GLY A 42 20.80 94.14 -3.66
N GLN A 43 19.99 93.83 -4.67
CA GLN A 43 18.61 94.32 -4.78
C GLN A 43 17.72 93.72 -3.66
N ILE A 44 17.83 92.41 -3.42
CA ILE A 44 17.09 91.70 -2.37
C ILE A 44 17.46 92.23 -0.98
N ARG A 45 18.72 92.60 -0.74
CA ARG A 45 19.18 93.16 0.56
C ARG A 45 18.71 94.59 0.78
N LYS A 46 18.61 95.39 -0.28
CA LYS A 46 18.06 96.74 -0.22
C LYS A 46 16.56 96.69 0.14
N ASP A 47 15.81 95.81 -0.51
CA ASP A 47 14.38 95.60 -0.24
C ASP A 47 14.15 95.05 1.19
N LEU A 48 15.06 94.22 1.71
CA LEU A 48 14.97 93.70 3.08
C LEU A 48 15.20 94.80 4.13
N LEU A 49 16.17 95.69 3.91
CA LEU A 49 16.45 96.82 4.80
C LEU A 49 15.32 97.85 4.77
N ASP A 50 14.74 98.13 3.60
CA ASP A 50 13.59 99.03 3.46
C ASP A 50 12.36 98.50 4.21
N ARG A 51 12.09 97.18 4.18
CA ARG A 51 10.97 96.56 4.91
C ARG A 51 11.20 96.48 6.42
N MET A 52 12.42 96.19 6.86
CA MET A 52 12.73 96.13 8.30
C MET A 52 12.72 97.52 8.97
N GLY A 53 13.03 98.59 8.23
CA GLY A 53 12.99 99.97 8.71
C GLY A 53 11.58 100.56 8.83
N HIS A 54 10.62 100.13 7.99
CA HIS A 54 9.25 100.66 8.00
C HIS A 54 8.24 99.85 8.82
N ASP A 55 8.30 98.52 8.82
CA ASP A 55 7.18 97.70 9.35
C ASP A 55 7.40 97.17 10.77
N ARG A 56 8.64 97.12 11.28
CA ARG A 56 8.96 96.42 12.55
C ARG A 56 9.75 97.24 13.56
N GLY A 57 10.11 98.50 13.26
CA GLY A 57 10.81 99.40 14.18
C GLY A 57 12.17 98.90 14.68
N VAL A 58 12.83 98.01 13.93
CA VAL A 58 14.07 97.34 14.36
C VAL A 58 15.30 98.25 14.21
N PHE A 59 15.27 99.22 13.30
CA PHE A 59 16.33 100.22 13.10
C PHE A 59 15.72 101.62 13.02
N SER A 60 16.46 102.62 13.52
CA SER A 60 16.10 104.03 13.28
C SER A 60 16.29 104.41 11.80
N ALA A 61 15.59 105.44 11.33
CA ALA A 61 15.72 105.91 9.94
C ALA A 61 17.18 106.27 9.60
N ASP A 62 17.91 106.84 10.55
CA ASP A 62 19.31 107.21 10.41
C ASP A 62 20.23 105.99 10.30
N GLU A 63 19.97 104.92 11.06
CA GLU A 63 20.71 103.66 10.97
C GLU A 63 20.46 102.95 9.64
N THR A 64 19.22 102.90 9.17
CA THR A 64 18.88 102.32 7.86
C THR A 64 19.61 103.07 6.74
N GLN A 65 19.61 104.40 6.77
CA GLN A 65 20.28 105.22 5.75
C GLN A 65 21.81 105.08 5.80
N PHE A 66 22.39 105.01 7.00
CA PHE A 66 23.82 104.74 7.22
C PHE A 66 24.25 103.40 6.60
N TRP A 67 23.49 102.33 6.83
CA TRP A 67 23.80 101.01 6.29
C TRP A 67 23.60 100.91 4.78
N GLN A 68 22.59 101.59 4.24
CA GLN A 68 22.40 101.68 2.79
C GLN A 68 23.57 102.37 2.09
N GLN A 69 24.08 103.47 2.64
CA GLN A 69 25.27 104.15 2.12
C GLN A 69 26.50 103.24 2.20
N ARG A 70 26.68 102.53 3.32
CA ARG A 70 27.85 101.65 3.52
C ARG A 70 27.85 100.45 2.58
N ILE A 71 26.69 99.84 2.33
CA ILE A 71 26.54 98.74 1.35
C ILE A 71 26.82 99.24 -0.07
N LYS A 72 26.29 100.42 -0.42
CA LYS A 72 26.54 101.03 -1.73
C LYS A 72 28.03 101.32 -1.95
N GLN A 73 28.71 101.81 -0.93
CA GLN A 73 30.14 102.10 -1.00
C GLN A 73 30.97 100.82 -1.12
N SER A 74 30.70 99.80 -0.31
CA SER A 74 31.38 98.50 -0.43
C SER A 74 31.13 97.80 -1.77
N HIS A 75 29.98 98.03 -2.41
CA HIS A 75 29.71 97.51 -3.74
C HIS A 75 30.57 98.19 -4.81
N ASN A 76 30.66 99.52 -4.76
CA ASN A 76 31.52 100.29 -5.67
C ASN A 76 33.00 99.90 -5.53
N ASP A 77 33.50 99.73 -4.30
CA ASP A 77 34.89 99.32 -4.05
C ASP A 77 35.20 97.94 -4.66
N VAL A 78 34.23 97.02 -4.66
CA VAL A 78 34.40 95.68 -5.25
C VAL A 78 34.35 95.73 -6.78
N GLU A 79 33.51 96.57 -7.37
CA GLU A 79 33.46 96.80 -8.82
C GLU A 79 34.78 97.41 -9.33
N GLU A 80 35.33 98.39 -8.61
CA GLU A 80 36.61 99.02 -8.97
C GLU A 80 37.77 98.02 -8.93
N LEU A 81 37.85 97.20 -7.88
CA LEU A 81 38.87 96.13 -7.78
C LEU A 81 38.73 95.05 -8.86
N LYS A 82 37.51 94.76 -9.33
CA LYS A 82 37.28 93.84 -10.46
C LYS A 82 37.80 94.43 -11.76
N SER A 83 37.51 95.71 -12.03
CA SER A 83 38.02 96.40 -13.22
C SER A 83 39.55 96.36 -13.28
N VAL A 84 40.21 96.65 -12.15
CA VAL A 84 41.68 96.59 -12.05
C VAL A 84 42.20 95.16 -12.29
N LYS A 85 41.52 94.13 -11.77
CA LYS A 85 41.90 92.74 -12.01
C LYS A 85 41.76 92.35 -13.49
N GLU A 86 40.68 92.77 -14.16
CA GLU A 86 40.44 92.45 -15.57
C GLU A 86 41.50 93.10 -16.48
N GLU A 87 41.86 94.36 -16.24
CA GLU A 87 42.96 95.03 -16.96
C GLU A 87 44.30 94.31 -16.75
N PHE A 88 44.56 93.85 -15.53
CA PHE A 88 45.78 93.09 -15.21
C PHE A 88 45.81 91.73 -15.91
N GLU A 89 44.72 90.97 -15.90
CA GLU A 89 44.61 89.68 -16.60
C GLU A 89 44.79 89.84 -18.12
N GLU A 90 44.30 90.93 -18.71
CA GLU A 90 44.48 91.21 -20.13
C GLU A 90 45.96 91.52 -20.47
N GLN A 91 46.62 92.33 -19.65
CA GLN A 91 48.06 92.59 -19.80
C GLN A 91 48.90 91.31 -19.62
N TRP A 92 48.50 90.44 -18.68
CA TRP A 92 49.15 89.15 -18.46
C TRP A 92 49.02 88.22 -19.68
N LYS A 93 47.82 88.10 -20.25
CA LYS A 93 47.57 87.30 -21.46
C LYS A 93 48.41 87.79 -22.64
N ARG A 94 48.50 89.12 -22.85
CA ARG A 94 49.36 89.70 -23.91
C ARG A 94 50.83 89.35 -23.69
N SER A 95 51.32 89.41 -22.45
CA SER A 95 52.70 89.04 -22.12
C SER A 95 52.99 87.56 -22.37
N GLN A 96 52.07 86.66 -22.02
CA GLN A 96 52.19 85.23 -22.28
C GLN A 96 52.18 84.91 -23.79
N GLN A 97 51.40 85.65 -24.58
CA GLN A 97 51.36 85.47 -26.03
C GLN A 97 52.66 85.90 -26.69
N LEU A 98 53.22 87.06 -26.30
CA LEU A 98 54.54 87.51 -26.75
C LEU A 98 55.65 86.52 -26.38
N ARG A 99 55.56 85.88 -25.20
CA ARG A 99 56.50 84.81 -24.81
C ARG A 99 56.41 83.61 -25.73
N LYS A 100 55.19 83.15 -26.08
CA LYS A 100 55.01 82.03 -27.01
C LYS A 100 55.58 82.33 -28.39
N GLU A 101 55.37 83.55 -28.89
CA GLU A 101 55.95 84.01 -30.16
C GLU A 101 57.49 84.04 -30.10
N PHE A 102 58.05 84.57 -29.01
CA PHE A 102 59.50 84.57 -28.78
C PHE A 102 60.08 83.15 -28.75
N GLU A 103 59.46 82.23 -27.99
CA GLU A 103 59.87 80.83 -27.93
C GLU A 103 59.79 80.13 -29.30
N GLN A 104 58.77 80.45 -30.10
CA GLN A 104 58.66 79.92 -31.47
C GLN A 104 59.78 80.45 -32.36
N HIS A 105 60.13 81.73 -32.26
CA HIS A 105 61.24 82.31 -33.01
C HIS A 105 62.59 81.72 -32.60
N VAL A 106 62.84 81.52 -31.29
CA VAL A 106 64.05 80.87 -30.79
C VAL A 106 64.14 79.43 -31.29
N LYS A 107 63.02 78.68 -31.24
CA LYS A 107 62.95 77.30 -31.76
C LYS A 107 63.17 77.24 -33.28
N SER A 108 62.68 78.22 -34.04
CA SER A 108 62.92 78.30 -35.49
C SER A 108 64.38 78.61 -35.79
N ALA A 109 64.97 79.60 -35.14
CA ALA A 109 66.38 79.96 -35.29
C ALA A 109 67.32 78.81 -34.91
N GLN A 110 66.95 78.02 -33.90
CA GLN A 110 67.70 76.82 -33.49
C GLN A 110 67.59 75.69 -34.52
N ARG A 111 66.43 75.48 -35.15
CA ARG A 111 66.25 74.48 -36.23
C ARG A 111 67.01 74.85 -37.49
N GLU A 112 67.11 76.14 -37.78
CA GLU A 112 67.83 76.67 -38.95
C GLU A 112 69.34 76.79 -38.73
N GLY A 113 69.83 76.46 -37.52
CA GLY A 113 71.26 76.43 -37.20
C GLY A 113 71.89 77.79 -36.93
N PHE A 114 71.08 78.85 -36.76
CA PHE A 114 71.54 80.22 -36.49
C PHE A 114 71.98 80.45 -35.04
N LEU A 115 71.64 79.56 -34.10
CA LEU A 115 72.02 79.65 -32.68
C LEU A 115 73.04 78.56 -32.33
N LYS A 116 74.13 78.93 -31.66
CA LYS A 116 75.10 77.96 -31.13
C LYS A 116 74.48 77.21 -29.95
N ARG A 117 74.96 75.99 -29.69
CA ARG A 117 74.36 75.00 -28.77
C ARG A 117 74.04 75.49 -27.33
N GLU A 118 74.61 76.60 -26.88
CA GLU A 118 74.43 77.14 -25.51
C GLU A 118 73.70 78.51 -25.46
N GLU A 119 73.47 79.17 -26.60
CA GLU A 119 72.81 80.49 -26.66
C GLU A 119 71.28 80.50 -26.38
N PRO A 120 70.50 79.44 -26.64
CA PRO A 120 69.06 79.44 -26.33
C PRO A 120 68.77 79.55 -24.83
N GLN A 121 69.60 78.93 -23.99
CA GLN A 121 69.42 78.96 -22.54
C GLN A 121 69.70 80.35 -21.95
N THR A 122 70.69 81.07 -22.49
CA THR A 122 71.01 82.43 -22.06
C THR A 122 69.95 83.46 -22.48
N LEU A 123 69.34 83.27 -23.66
CA LEU A 123 68.23 84.11 -24.13
C LEU A 123 66.93 83.87 -23.35
N GLU A 124 66.68 82.63 -22.93
CA GLU A 124 65.53 82.26 -22.11
C GLU A 124 65.67 82.78 -20.67
N GLU A 125 66.88 82.73 -20.10
CA GLU A 125 67.18 83.30 -18.76
C GLU A 125 67.06 84.82 -18.70
N LEU A 126 67.52 85.55 -19.74
CA LEU A 126 67.38 87.01 -19.82
C LEU A 126 65.92 87.47 -19.99
N PHE A 127 65.06 86.64 -20.60
CA PHE A 127 63.63 86.92 -20.75
C PHE A 127 62.84 86.63 -19.46
N LEU A 128 63.28 85.64 -18.67
CA LEU A 128 62.68 85.28 -17.39
C LEU A 128 62.99 86.28 -16.27
N GLN A 129 64.13 86.98 -16.31
CA GLN A 129 64.59 87.81 -15.20
C GLN A 129 63.87 89.17 -15.01
N ASN A 130 62.92 89.60 -15.86
CA ASN A 130 62.46 90.99 -15.84
C ASN A 130 60.95 91.30 -15.89
N SER A 131 59.99 90.37 -15.67
CA SER A 131 58.58 90.82 -15.50
C SER A 131 57.55 89.86 -14.90
N LEU A 132 57.85 88.56 -14.70
CA LEU A 132 56.82 87.59 -14.34
C LEU A 132 56.64 87.36 -12.83
N GLU A 133 57.70 87.27 -12.05
CA GLU A 133 57.57 87.00 -10.60
C GLU A 133 56.92 88.19 -9.85
N GLU A 134 57.27 89.43 -10.19
CA GLU A 134 56.68 90.62 -9.55
C GLU A 134 55.17 90.74 -9.84
N LYS A 135 54.75 90.35 -11.05
CA LYS A 135 53.33 90.36 -11.44
C LYS A 135 52.55 89.23 -10.76
N GLU A 136 53.13 88.06 -10.60
CA GLU A 136 52.48 86.94 -9.91
C GLU A 136 52.32 87.20 -8.40
N ILE A 137 53.24 87.96 -7.79
CA ILE A 137 53.11 88.42 -6.40
C ILE A 137 51.97 89.43 -6.25
N ALA A 138 51.86 90.41 -7.16
CA ALA A 138 50.77 91.40 -7.14
C ALA A 138 49.38 90.77 -7.30
N GLU A 139 49.23 89.76 -8.16
CA GLU A 139 47.96 89.04 -8.34
C GLU A 139 47.52 88.33 -7.05
N LYS A 140 48.46 87.66 -6.36
CA LYS A 140 48.20 86.98 -5.09
C LYS A 140 47.83 87.96 -3.98
N GLU A 141 48.41 89.16 -3.99
CA GLU A 141 48.10 90.21 -3.02
C GLU A 141 46.69 90.79 -3.22
N PHE A 142 46.26 91.03 -4.47
CA PHE A 142 44.89 91.43 -4.79
C PHE A 142 43.85 90.36 -4.43
N GLU A 143 44.15 89.08 -4.68
CA GLU A 143 43.24 87.99 -4.31
C GLU A 143 43.08 87.88 -2.79
N ARG A 144 44.15 88.15 -2.04
CA ARG A 144 44.12 88.19 -0.58
C ARG A 144 43.28 89.34 -0.06
N GLU A 145 43.43 90.54 -0.59
CA GLU A 145 42.64 91.71 -0.16
C GLU A 145 41.14 91.52 -0.43
N ILE A 146 40.78 90.97 -1.60
CA ILE A 146 39.39 90.63 -1.93
C ILE A 146 38.82 89.59 -0.96
N ALA A 147 39.62 88.59 -0.56
CA ALA A 147 39.20 87.57 0.38
C ALA A 147 38.98 88.13 1.79
N GLU A 148 39.87 89.01 2.26
CA GLU A 148 39.77 89.65 3.58
C GLU A 148 38.54 90.58 3.67
N ARG A 149 38.27 91.40 2.65
CA ARG A 149 37.06 92.24 2.62
C ARG A 149 35.77 91.42 2.58
N LYS A 150 35.74 90.29 1.86
CA LYS A 150 34.61 89.35 1.87
C LYS A 150 34.39 88.71 3.24
N ALA A 151 35.46 88.37 3.95
CA ALA A 151 35.37 87.78 5.29
C ALA A 151 34.80 88.78 6.30
N GLN A 152 35.27 90.04 6.29
CA GLN A 152 34.74 91.10 7.15
C GLN A 152 33.24 91.35 6.91
N LEU A 153 32.80 91.34 5.65
CA LEU A 153 31.38 91.50 5.30
C LEU A 153 30.52 90.34 5.82
N LYS A 154 31.06 89.11 5.80
CA LYS A 154 30.39 87.90 6.29
C LYS A 154 30.29 87.90 7.82
N GLU A 155 31.31 88.38 8.52
CA GLU A 155 31.32 88.50 9.98
C GLU A 155 30.33 89.54 10.47
N GLN A 156 30.24 90.69 9.79
CA GLN A 156 29.24 91.71 10.10
C GLN A 156 27.81 91.18 9.91
N LEU A 157 27.54 90.41 8.85
CA LEU A 157 26.21 89.80 8.61
C LEU A 157 25.83 88.72 9.64
N SER A 158 26.80 87.93 10.11
CA SER A 158 26.60 86.90 11.15
C SER A 158 26.10 87.47 12.48
N GLN A 159 26.48 88.71 12.81
CA GLN A 159 26.01 89.39 14.03
C GLN A 159 24.52 89.75 13.96
N PHE A 160 23.93 89.88 12.77
CA PHE A 160 22.50 90.18 12.57
C PHE A 160 21.60 88.93 12.49
N GLU A 161 22.09 87.80 11.98
CA GLU A 161 21.27 86.59 11.81
C GLU A 161 20.97 85.86 13.13
N LYS A 162 21.86 86.00 14.11
CA LYS A 162 21.80 85.23 15.37
C LYS A 162 20.56 85.55 16.23
N PRO A 163 20.20 86.82 16.48
CA PRO A 163 19.01 87.18 17.27
C PRO A 163 17.69 86.74 16.60
N VAL A 164 17.63 86.83 15.27
CA VAL A 164 16.45 86.43 14.49
C VAL A 164 16.24 84.91 14.53
N GLN A 165 17.32 84.12 14.45
CA GLN A 165 17.26 82.66 14.54
C GLN A 165 16.87 82.14 15.94
N GLU A 166 17.19 82.89 16.99
CA GLU A 166 16.82 82.53 18.38
C GLU A 166 15.34 82.78 18.68
N LEU A 167 14.76 83.85 18.14
CA LEU A 167 13.32 84.14 18.23
C LEU A 167 12.45 83.04 17.59
N VAL A 168 12.76 82.65 16.34
CA VAL A 168 12.00 81.60 15.62
C VAL A 168 12.14 80.23 16.29
N ARG A 169 13.27 79.96 16.98
CA ARG A 169 13.46 78.70 17.71
C ARG A 169 12.60 78.57 18.95
N GLU A 170 12.42 79.64 19.70
CA GLU A 170 11.58 79.62 20.89
C GLU A 170 10.09 79.46 20.52
N GLU A 171 9.66 80.08 19.41
CA GLU A 171 8.31 79.86 18.86
C GLU A 171 8.06 78.40 18.45
N LEU A 172 8.98 77.76 17.72
CA LEU A 172 8.86 76.35 17.29
C LEU A 172 8.83 75.33 18.44
N LYS A 173 9.45 75.64 19.58
CA LYS A 173 9.42 74.78 20.76
C LYS A 173 8.08 74.87 21.49
N SER A 174 7.44 76.03 21.46
CA SER A 174 6.19 76.29 22.18
C SER A 174 4.96 75.69 21.50
N THR A 175 5.01 75.47 20.17
CA THR A 175 3.92 74.92 19.37
C THR A 175 3.78 73.41 19.53
N LYS A 176 2.56 72.88 19.69
CA LYS A 176 2.31 71.43 19.88
C LYS A 176 1.83 70.72 18.62
N ASP A 177 1.13 71.41 17.73
CA ASP A 177 0.55 70.82 16.51
C ASP A 177 1.49 70.90 15.29
N PHE A 178 1.37 69.92 14.38
CA PHE A 178 2.24 69.74 13.23
C PHE A 178 1.98 70.78 12.13
N GLU A 179 0.71 71.11 11.87
CA GLU A 179 0.31 72.15 10.91
C GLU A 179 0.78 73.54 11.40
N GLU A 180 0.70 73.76 12.72
CA GLU A 180 1.14 75.01 13.36
C GLU A 180 2.67 75.18 13.30
N LYS A 181 3.45 74.10 13.48
CA LYS A 181 4.91 74.10 13.26
C LYS A 181 5.28 74.33 11.80
N LEU A 182 4.52 73.75 10.87
CA LEU A 182 4.71 74.03 9.44
C LEU A 182 4.42 75.49 9.13
N SER A 183 3.46 76.12 9.80
CA SER A 183 3.17 77.55 9.63
C SER A 183 4.30 78.44 10.16
N VAL A 184 4.81 78.17 11.36
CA VAL A 184 5.97 78.92 11.92
C VAL A 184 7.22 78.72 11.05
N LEU A 185 7.47 77.51 10.53
CA LEU A 185 8.57 77.25 9.59
C LEU A 185 8.37 77.94 8.23
N LYS A 186 7.12 78.14 7.81
CA LYS A 186 6.76 78.81 6.55
C LYS A 186 6.94 80.33 6.66
N GLU A 187 6.70 80.92 7.82
CA GLU A 187 7.04 82.32 8.10
C GLU A 187 8.56 82.53 8.27
N GLY A 188 9.27 81.56 8.87
CA GLY A 188 10.74 81.55 8.92
C GLY A 188 11.43 81.28 7.57
N GLU A 189 10.70 80.77 6.57
CA GLU A 189 11.22 80.41 5.25
C GLU A 189 11.78 81.63 4.48
N GLU A 190 11.15 82.80 4.67
CA GLU A 190 11.55 84.04 4.00
C GLU A 190 12.80 84.68 4.62
N THR A 191 13.15 84.30 5.87
CA THR A 191 14.28 84.87 6.61
C THR A 191 15.48 83.93 6.68
N ASN A 192 15.34 82.62 6.47
CA ASN A 192 16.45 81.68 6.48
C ASN A 192 16.22 80.45 5.59
N GLU A 193 17.13 80.24 4.65
CA GLU A 193 17.07 79.14 3.67
C GLU A 193 17.07 77.74 4.33
N ASN A 194 17.56 77.61 5.57
CA ASN A 194 17.52 76.34 6.29
C ASN A 194 16.09 75.94 6.67
N PHE A 195 15.20 76.88 6.98
CA PHE A 195 13.79 76.59 7.28
C PHE A 195 13.03 76.08 6.05
N ARG A 196 13.40 76.56 4.86
CA ARG A 196 12.93 76.04 3.57
C ARG A 196 13.29 74.57 3.36
N LYS A 197 14.52 74.18 3.74
CA LYS A 197 14.98 72.78 3.66
C LYS A 197 14.23 71.90 4.67
N TYR A 198 14.01 72.36 5.90
CA TYR A 198 13.23 71.62 6.91
C TYR A 198 11.78 71.37 6.48
N LYS A 199 11.12 72.38 5.92
CA LYS A 199 9.76 72.27 5.40
C LYS A 199 9.66 71.30 4.23
N LYS A 200 10.57 71.36 3.25
CA LYS A 200 10.58 70.43 2.11
C LYS A 200 10.72 68.97 2.53
N ILE A 201 11.54 68.65 3.54
CA ILE A 201 11.69 67.28 4.08
C ILE A 201 10.38 66.80 4.74
N LEU A 202 9.73 67.66 5.53
CA LEU A 202 8.48 67.34 6.21
C LEU A 202 7.33 67.15 5.21
N GLU A 203 7.26 67.98 4.16
CA GLU A 203 6.26 67.89 3.09
C GLU A 203 6.49 66.68 2.19
N SER A 204 7.73 66.36 1.80
CA SER A 204 8.05 65.27 0.88
C SER A 204 7.82 63.87 1.47
N HIS A 205 7.77 63.75 2.79
CA HIS A 205 7.58 62.48 3.49
C HIS A 205 6.27 62.39 4.29
N LYS A 206 5.38 63.39 4.17
CA LYS A 206 4.09 63.50 4.88
C LYS A 206 3.19 62.27 4.71
N SER A 207 3.24 61.59 3.56
CA SER A 207 2.42 60.41 3.25
C SER A 207 3.09 59.05 3.46
N GLN A 208 4.42 59.02 3.69
CA GLN A 208 5.20 57.78 3.73
C GLN A 208 5.67 57.37 5.12
N ILE A 209 5.62 58.30 6.08
CA ILE A 209 6.10 58.05 7.43
C ILE A 209 4.91 58.08 8.37
N GLY A 210 4.49 56.89 8.85
CA GLY A 210 3.48 56.80 9.90
C GLY A 210 3.89 57.64 11.12
N GLU A 211 2.94 58.29 11.79
CA GLU A 211 3.17 59.27 12.85
C GLU A 211 4.16 58.76 13.93
N HIS A 212 4.09 57.46 14.25
CA HIS A 212 5.02 56.78 15.17
C HIS A 212 6.47 56.75 14.66
N THR A 213 6.69 56.51 13.37
CA THR A 213 8.01 56.49 12.73
C THR A 213 8.57 57.90 12.59
N LEU A 214 7.72 58.90 12.32
CA LEU A 214 8.13 60.31 12.27
C LEU A 214 8.56 60.78 13.66
N LYS A 215 7.78 60.43 14.69
CA LYS A 215 8.10 60.69 16.10
C LYS A 215 9.40 60.00 16.53
N SER A 216 9.62 58.76 16.07
CA SER A 216 10.85 58.00 16.34
C SER A 216 12.07 58.57 15.60
N PHE A 217 11.90 58.99 14.34
CA PHE A 217 12.93 59.64 13.54
C PHE A 217 13.30 61.00 14.12
N CYS A 218 12.32 61.85 14.45
CA CYS A 218 12.56 63.13 15.11
C CYS A 218 13.23 62.91 16.48
N LYS A 219 12.78 61.94 17.27
CA LYS A 219 13.41 61.63 18.57
C LYS A 219 14.85 61.16 18.41
N TRP A 220 15.15 60.32 17.42
CA TRP A 220 16.53 59.89 17.10
C TRP A 220 17.38 61.05 16.55
N PHE A 221 16.86 61.80 15.58
CA PHE A 221 17.55 62.93 14.95
C PHE A 221 17.93 64.01 15.98
N LEU A 222 17.04 64.27 16.94
CA LEU A 222 17.28 65.20 18.04
C LEU A 222 18.30 64.69 19.07
N THR A 223 18.61 63.39 19.11
CA THR A 223 19.72 62.87 19.93
C THR A 223 21.09 63.03 19.28
N LEU A 224 21.17 63.42 18.01
CA LEU A 224 22.43 63.65 17.30
C LEU A 224 23.02 65.01 17.66
N SER A 225 24.35 65.11 17.69
CA SER A 225 25.02 66.40 17.86
C SER A 225 24.76 67.34 16.67
N LYS A 226 24.93 68.65 16.86
CA LYS A 226 24.70 69.65 15.81
C LYS A 226 25.46 69.36 14.50
N ARG A 227 26.68 68.82 14.60
CA ARG A 227 27.50 68.41 13.44
C ARG A 227 26.96 67.15 12.77
N GLU A 228 26.44 66.20 13.54
CA GLU A 228 25.82 64.98 13.02
C GLU A 228 24.45 65.24 12.41
N GLN A 229 23.66 66.19 12.93
CA GLN A 229 22.41 66.63 12.33
C GLN A 229 22.64 67.28 10.96
N ILE A 230 23.66 68.13 10.84
CA ILE A 230 24.05 68.77 9.56
C ILE A 230 24.57 67.71 8.58
N ASN A 231 25.46 66.82 9.01
CA ASN A 231 25.92 65.70 8.17
C ASN A 231 24.78 64.76 7.77
N ALA A 232 23.81 64.53 8.65
CA ALA A 232 22.64 63.72 8.37
C ALA A 232 21.76 64.39 7.29
N LEU A 233 21.56 65.71 7.36
CA LEU A 233 20.85 66.49 6.35
C LEU A 233 21.58 66.50 4.99
N ASP A 234 22.89 66.73 4.98
CA ASP A 234 23.70 66.71 3.74
C ASP A 234 23.72 65.32 3.10
N ASN A 235 23.74 64.25 3.91
CA ASN A 235 23.71 62.85 3.44
C ASN A 235 22.31 62.35 3.04
N VAL A 236 21.22 63.07 3.34
CA VAL A 236 19.88 62.79 2.79
C VAL A 236 19.76 63.33 1.37
N TYR A 237 20.46 64.43 1.06
CA TYR A 237 20.38 65.11 -0.23
C TYR A 237 21.49 64.78 -1.21
N SER A 238 22.64 64.25 -0.77
CA SER A 238 23.71 63.88 -1.70
C SER A 238 23.54 62.46 -2.23
N ASP A 239 23.15 62.31 -3.49
CA ASP A 239 23.27 61.06 -4.29
C ASP A 239 24.74 60.69 -4.61
N LYS A 240 25.71 61.29 -3.91
CA LYS A 240 27.13 60.98 -4.10
C LYS A 240 27.41 59.57 -3.59
N LYS A 241 27.60 58.64 -4.53
CA LYS A 241 28.12 57.28 -4.30
C LYS A 241 29.31 57.34 -3.34
N GLY A 242 29.13 56.84 -2.12
CA GLY A 242 30.25 56.57 -1.20
C GLY A 242 30.15 57.17 0.21
N VAL A 243 29.14 57.99 0.54
CA VAL A 243 28.93 58.47 1.93
C VAL A 243 27.71 57.78 2.53
N ASP A 244 27.86 57.19 3.72
CA ASP A 244 26.87 56.37 4.41
C ASP A 244 25.58 57.14 4.76
N GLY A 245 24.66 57.21 3.80
CA GLY A 245 23.36 57.88 3.92
C GLY A 245 22.49 57.38 5.10
N ILE A 246 21.51 58.19 5.49
CA ILE A 246 20.56 57.86 6.57
C ILE A 246 19.77 56.58 6.26
N LYS A 247 19.40 56.34 5.00
CA LYS A 247 18.55 55.20 4.60
C LYS A 247 19.16 53.83 4.97
N PRO A 248 20.44 53.52 4.69
CA PRO A 248 21.11 52.33 5.23
C PRO A 248 21.12 52.24 6.77
N ARG A 249 21.23 53.36 7.48
CA ARG A 249 21.22 53.38 8.96
C ARG A 249 19.84 53.10 9.55
N ILE A 250 18.79 53.61 8.91
CA ILE A 250 17.39 53.30 9.26
C ILE A 250 17.12 51.82 9.01
N ARG A 251 17.44 51.31 7.80
CA ARG A 251 17.25 49.89 7.47
C ARG A 251 17.95 48.96 8.44
N THR A 252 19.22 49.22 8.78
CA THR A 252 19.95 48.40 9.78
C THR A 252 19.37 48.52 11.19
N TRP A 253 18.76 49.65 11.54
CA TRP A 253 18.07 49.84 12.82
C TRP A 253 16.72 49.12 12.88
N GLU A 254 15.93 49.16 11.80
CA GLU A 254 14.68 48.40 11.67
C GLU A 254 14.96 46.89 11.75
N ILE A 255 16.01 46.43 11.08
CA ILE A 255 16.48 45.04 11.17
C ILE A 255 16.79 44.70 12.64
N HIS A 256 17.62 45.50 13.31
CA HIS A 256 17.96 45.28 14.72
C HIS A 256 16.71 45.23 15.62
N HIS A 257 15.78 46.16 15.44
CA HIS A 257 14.61 46.27 16.30
C HIS A 257 13.58 45.15 16.06
N SER A 258 13.59 44.53 14.88
CA SER A 258 12.77 43.34 14.59
C SER A 258 13.37 42.04 15.14
N LEU A 259 14.65 42.02 15.54
CA LEU A 259 15.24 40.85 16.20
C LEU A 259 14.63 40.65 17.60
N PRO A 260 14.59 39.40 18.12
CA PRO A 260 14.26 39.15 19.53
C PRO A 260 15.17 39.92 20.49
N ARG A 261 14.66 40.25 21.69
CA ARG A 261 15.34 41.10 22.67
C ARG A 261 16.73 40.60 23.04
N GLU A 262 16.94 39.29 23.09
CA GLU A 262 18.23 38.63 23.39
C GLU A 262 19.33 38.86 22.32
N TYR A 263 18.95 39.35 21.13
CA TYR A 263 19.85 39.75 20.06
C TYR A 263 19.89 41.27 19.84
N GLN A 264 19.14 42.03 20.66
CA GLN A 264 19.20 43.48 20.67
C GLN A 264 20.30 43.98 21.63
N THR A 265 20.77 45.21 21.40
CA THR A 265 21.73 45.90 22.26
C THR A 265 21.39 47.38 22.30
N GLU A 266 21.44 47.98 23.49
CA GLU A 266 21.09 49.39 23.68
C GLU A 266 22.09 50.33 23.00
N ASN A 267 23.34 49.87 22.85
CA ASN A 267 24.41 50.62 22.19
C ASN A 267 24.23 50.73 20.66
N PHE A 268 23.34 49.93 20.06
CA PHE A 268 23.12 49.93 18.60
C PHE A 268 22.72 51.31 18.06
N LYS A 269 21.99 52.09 18.87
CA LYS A 269 21.57 53.45 18.53
C LYS A 269 22.75 54.43 18.39
N LYS A 270 23.82 54.21 19.16
CA LYS A 270 25.01 55.08 19.24
C LYS A 270 26.06 54.76 18.17
N TRP A 271 25.95 53.61 17.52
CA TRP A 271 26.93 53.13 16.53
C TRP A 271 26.76 53.72 15.13
N GLY A 272 27.88 53.85 14.42
CA GLY A 272 27.93 54.16 12.99
C GLY A 272 27.45 53.01 12.09
N LEU A 273 27.30 53.24 10.78
CA LEU A 273 26.75 52.21 9.87
C LEU A 273 27.63 50.96 9.82
N GLN A 274 28.94 51.11 9.72
CA GLN A 274 29.86 49.97 9.65
C GLN A 274 29.85 49.14 10.93
N GLU A 275 29.81 49.79 12.09
CA GLU A 275 29.67 49.12 13.40
C GLU A 275 28.35 48.36 13.50
N ARG A 276 27.23 48.95 13.04
CA ARG A 276 25.93 48.28 12.96
C ARG A 276 25.95 47.05 12.05
N LYS A 277 26.55 47.17 10.85
CA LYS A 277 26.72 46.02 9.94
C LYS A 277 27.58 44.92 10.56
N ASN A 278 28.68 45.30 11.21
CA ASN A 278 29.55 44.36 11.92
C ASN A 278 28.81 43.66 13.06
N TYR A 279 27.98 44.39 13.82
CA TYR A 279 27.12 43.81 14.84
C TYR A 279 26.14 42.81 14.24
N LEU A 280 25.37 43.17 13.20
CA LEU A 280 24.42 42.25 12.56
C LEU A 280 25.11 40.99 12.03
N LYS A 281 26.31 41.11 11.43
CA LYS A 281 27.14 39.96 11.03
C LYS A 281 27.59 39.12 12.24
N SER A 282 27.94 39.75 13.35
CA SER A 282 28.31 39.03 14.58
C SER A 282 27.12 38.30 15.20
N THR A 283 25.93 38.92 15.16
CA THR A 283 24.66 38.34 15.60
C THR A 283 24.26 37.17 14.72
N GLN A 284 24.41 37.29 13.41
CA GLN A 284 24.26 36.17 12.48
C GLN A 284 25.16 34.99 12.88
N LYS A 285 26.46 35.22 13.06
CA LYS A 285 27.40 34.18 13.51
C LYS A 285 27.01 33.59 14.87
N LYS A 286 26.46 34.39 15.79
CA LYS A 286 25.96 33.92 17.09
C LYS A 286 24.77 32.96 16.89
N ILE A 287 23.78 33.35 16.09
CA ILE A 287 22.60 32.52 15.76
C ILE A 287 23.05 31.22 15.07
N GLU A 288 24.01 31.29 14.13
CA GLU A 288 24.58 30.12 13.46
C GLU A 288 25.26 29.16 14.45
N ARG A 289 26.00 29.67 15.45
CA ARG A 289 26.59 28.84 16.51
C ARG A 289 25.52 28.20 17.39
N GLU A 290 24.50 28.96 17.80
CA GLU A 290 23.41 28.44 18.63
C GLU A 290 22.62 27.36 17.88
N TYR A 291 22.32 27.58 16.61
CA TYR A 291 21.65 26.61 15.75
C TYR A 291 22.48 25.34 15.55
N ASN A 292 23.77 25.47 15.25
CA ASN A 292 24.66 24.32 15.12
C ASN A 292 24.84 23.56 16.44
N ASN A 293 24.87 24.25 17.58
CA ASN A 293 24.91 23.61 18.88
C ASN A 293 23.60 22.85 19.19
N ALA A 294 22.45 23.43 18.83
CA ALA A 294 21.16 22.76 18.97
C ALA A 294 21.07 21.53 18.05
N LEU A 295 21.54 21.62 16.79
CA LEU A 295 21.62 20.48 15.88
C LEU A 295 22.58 19.39 16.38
N ARG A 296 23.73 19.75 16.96
CA ARG A 296 24.66 18.78 17.56
C ARG A 296 24.02 18.02 18.71
N LYS A 297 23.28 18.72 19.59
CA LYS A 297 22.52 18.08 20.68
C LYS A 297 21.37 17.20 20.16
N ALA A 298 20.83 17.51 18.99
CA ALA A 298 19.83 16.70 18.32
C ALA A 298 20.41 15.51 17.55
N GLY A 299 21.75 15.34 17.52
CA GLY A 299 22.43 14.32 16.72
C GLY A 299 22.02 12.89 17.04
N ASP A 300 21.56 12.63 18.27
CA ASP A 300 21.09 11.31 18.70
C ASP A 300 19.67 11.00 18.19
N VAL A 301 18.92 12.01 17.74
CA VAL A 301 17.52 11.89 17.28
C VAL A 301 17.44 12.04 15.76
N PHE A 302 18.12 13.04 15.20
CA PHE A 302 18.08 13.33 13.78
C PHE A 302 18.98 12.39 12.98
N SER A 303 18.46 11.89 11.86
CA SER A 303 19.31 11.22 10.88
C SER A 303 20.34 12.19 10.29
N ARG A 304 21.41 11.65 9.71
CA ARG A 304 22.38 12.46 8.95
C ARG A 304 21.69 13.26 7.84
N ALA A 305 20.71 12.67 7.16
CA ALA A 305 19.91 13.34 6.14
C ALA A 305 19.06 14.50 6.72
N SER A 306 18.37 14.28 7.86
CA SER A 306 17.61 15.33 8.54
C SER A 306 18.49 16.50 9.00
N ILE A 307 19.71 16.21 9.50
CA ILE A 307 20.68 17.25 9.86
C ILE A 307 21.10 18.06 8.63
N GLU A 308 21.38 17.40 7.51
CA GLU A 308 21.82 18.06 6.28
C GLU A 308 20.70 18.87 5.63
N ALA A 309 19.45 18.37 5.65
CA ALA A 309 18.27 19.11 5.23
C ALA A 309 18.07 20.38 6.07
N CYS A 310 18.22 20.27 7.40
CA CYS A 310 18.16 21.41 8.32
C CYS A 310 19.26 22.44 8.01
N ARG A 311 20.50 22.00 7.77
CA ARG A 311 21.62 22.88 7.39
C ARG A 311 21.37 23.58 6.06
N THR A 312 20.88 22.85 5.07
CA THR A 312 20.56 23.40 3.75
C THR A 312 19.48 24.48 3.84
N ALA A 313 18.40 24.21 4.58
CA ALA A 313 17.33 25.19 4.81
C ALA A 313 17.81 26.43 5.60
N PHE A 314 18.72 26.23 6.55
CA PHE A 314 19.28 27.30 7.38
C PHE A 314 20.29 28.18 6.63
N ASN A 315 21.03 27.60 5.69
CA ASN A 315 22.03 28.30 4.88
C ASN A 315 21.46 28.90 3.59
N GLN A 316 20.15 28.80 3.36
CA GLN A 316 19.52 29.39 2.18
C GLN A 316 19.67 30.92 2.21
N GLU A 317 20.41 31.46 1.23
CA GLU A 317 20.63 32.90 1.10
C GLU A 317 19.30 33.62 0.86
N LYS A 318 19.14 34.78 1.51
CA LYS A 318 18.00 35.69 1.31
C LYS A 318 18.52 37.02 0.78
N GLU A 319 17.71 37.72 -0.03
CA GLU A 319 18.10 38.97 -0.69
C GLU A 319 18.48 40.12 0.28
N ASP A 320 18.04 40.05 1.53
CA ASP A 320 18.30 41.05 2.56
C ASP A 320 18.75 40.39 3.87
N ILE A 321 19.79 40.97 4.49
CA ILE A 321 20.36 40.48 5.76
C ILE A 321 19.34 40.47 6.90
N GLY A 322 18.35 41.36 6.87
CA GLY A 322 17.26 41.37 7.84
C GLY A 322 16.34 40.18 7.70
N ASN A 323 15.90 39.92 6.47
CA ASN A 323 15.09 38.75 6.15
C ASN A 323 15.86 37.45 6.43
N GLU A 324 17.16 37.40 6.14
CA GLU A 324 18.02 36.26 6.45
C GLU A 324 18.10 36.00 7.97
N LEU A 325 18.35 37.04 8.76
CA LEU A 325 18.41 36.94 10.23
C LEU A 325 17.07 36.48 10.83
N LEU A 326 15.95 37.09 10.39
CA LEU A 326 14.62 36.72 10.86
C LEU A 326 14.28 35.27 10.50
N TRP A 327 14.60 34.84 9.28
CA TRP A 327 14.45 33.45 8.83
C TRP A 327 15.27 32.48 9.70
N LYS A 328 16.55 32.76 9.91
CA LYS A 328 17.44 31.94 10.76
C LYS A 328 16.95 31.86 12.20
N ILE A 329 16.45 32.96 12.76
CA ILE A 329 15.84 32.99 14.10
C ILE A 329 14.56 32.16 14.16
N GLN A 330 13.70 32.25 13.13
CA GLN A 330 12.50 31.43 13.05
C GLN A 330 12.86 29.94 13.02
N LEU A 331 13.80 29.53 12.18
CA LEU A 331 14.29 28.15 12.12
C LEU A 331 14.85 27.69 13.46
N LEU A 332 15.65 28.52 14.15
CA LEU A 332 16.17 28.22 15.49
C LEU A 332 15.03 28.00 16.51
N LYS A 333 13.97 28.82 16.46
CA LYS A 333 12.80 28.67 17.32
C LYS A 333 11.95 27.44 16.99
N PHE A 334 11.88 27.04 15.72
CA PHE A 334 11.14 25.85 15.30
C PHE A 334 11.91 24.55 15.54
N LEU A 335 13.24 24.59 15.57
CA LEU A 335 14.09 23.41 15.69
C LEU A 335 13.69 22.47 16.86
N PRO A 336 13.41 22.95 18.09
CA PRO A 336 12.94 22.07 19.18
C PRO A 336 11.63 21.34 18.87
N LYS A 337 10.72 21.94 18.09
CA LYS A 337 9.48 21.29 17.66
C LYS A 337 9.76 20.20 16.62
N HIS A 338 10.73 20.43 15.72
CA HIS A 338 11.17 19.42 14.76
C HIS A 338 11.86 18.25 15.46
N ILE A 339 12.71 18.51 16.47
CA ILE A 339 13.32 17.46 17.31
C ILE A 339 12.23 16.58 17.93
N LYS A 340 11.26 17.20 18.61
CA LYS A 340 10.12 16.45 19.18
C LYS A 340 9.27 15.72 18.15
N ALA A 341 9.20 16.21 16.92
CA ALA A 341 8.48 15.52 15.86
C ALA A 341 9.25 14.28 15.38
N GLU A 342 10.57 14.37 15.25
CA GLU A 342 11.44 13.24 14.90
C GLU A 342 11.45 12.17 16.02
N GLU A 343 11.52 12.57 17.30
CA GLU A 343 11.38 11.66 18.45
C GLU A 343 10.09 10.84 18.35
N ARG A 344 8.96 11.49 18.01
CA ARG A 344 7.69 10.79 17.83
C ARG A 344 7.69 9.82 16.65
N LEU A 345 8.47 10.09 15.59
CA LEU A 345 8.60 9.14 14.48
C LEU A 345 9.40 7.92 14.94
N TRP A 346 10.47 8.10 15.72
CA TRP A 346 11.18 7.01 16.36
C TRP A 346 10.30 6.18 17.30
N ASP A 347 9.53 6.82 18.19
CA ASP A 347 8.57 6.13 19.08
C ASP A 347 7.52 5.32 18.30
N GLN A 348 7.14 5.78 17.11
CA GLN A 348 6.21 5.05 16.22
C GLN A 348 6.90 3.88 15.52
N PHE A 349 8.16 4.06 15.13
CA PHE A 349 8.97 3.02 14.52
C PHE A 349 9.24 1.87 15.49
N GLU A 350 9.58 2.18 16.74
CA GLU A 350 9.80 1.19 17.82
C GLU A 350 8.56 0.37 18.17
N LYS A 351 7.36 0.85 17.82
CA LYS A 351 6.10 0.09 17.99
C LYS A 351 5.84 -0.92 16.88
N LEU A 352 6.60 -0.89 15.79
CA LEU A 352 6.50 -1.90 14.73
C LEU A 352 7.07 -3.24 15.24
N PRO A 353 6.64 -4.40 14.70
CA PRO A 353 7.25 -5.68 15.07
C PRO A 353 8.77 -5.67 14.82
N ALA A 354 9.55 -6.31 15.70
CA ALA A 354 11.02 -6.30 15.64
C ALA A 354 11.57 -6.67 14.25
N LYS A 355 10.98 -7.69 13.60
CA LYS A 355 11.38 -8.08 12.24
C LYS A 355 11.13 -6.98 11.20
N ILE A 356 10.04 -6.22 11.34
CA ILE A 356 9.78 -5.06 10.47
C ILE A 356 10.77 -3.93 10.73
N GLN A 357 11.15 -3.73 11.99
CA GLN A 357 12.20 -2.77 12.35
C GLN A 357 13.53 -3.16 11.72
N GLU A 358 13.92 -4.44 11.73
CA GLU A 358 15.13 -4.93 11.08
C GLU A 358 15.12 -4.64 9.56
N LEU A 359 14.01 -4.95 8.89
CA LEU A 359 13.87 -4.77 7.43
C LEU A 359 13.88 -3.30 6.99
N LEU A 360 13.35 -2.40 7.82
CA LEU A 360 13.23 -0.98 7.50
C LEU A 360 14.26 -0.10 8.20
N GLY A 361 15.02 -0.64 9.16
CA GLY A 361 15.86 0.12 10.09
C GLY A 361 16.85 0.99 9.36
N LYS A 362 17.58 0.43 8.40
CA LYS A 362 18.55 1.18 7.60
C LYS A 362 17.92 2.31 6.79
N GLU A 363 16.81 2.04 6.08
CA GLU A 363 16.12 3.05 5.27
C GLU A 363 15.51 4.16 6.16
N PHE A 364 15.01 3.77 7.34
CA PHE A 364 14.47 4.71 8.32
C PHE A 364 15.57 5.57 8.95
N GLU A 365 16.68 4.97 9.37
CA GLU A 365 17.86 5.65 9.94
C GLU A 365 18.50 6.64 8.97
N GLU A 366 18.60 6.28 7.69
CA GLU A 366 19.23 7.10 6.65
C GLU A 366 18.26 8.14 6.05
N GLY A 367 16.94 7.93 6.18
CA GLY A 367 15.91 8.80 5.63
C GLY A 367 15.80 10.17 6.32
N ASP A 368 15.37 11.19 5.57
CA ASP A 368 14.96 12.47 6.13
C ASP A 368 13.56 12.38 6.78
N PHE A 369 13.09 13.50 7.36
CA PHE A 369 11.81 13.57 8.05
C PHE A 369 10.62 13.09 7.19
N ASP A 370 10.55 13.54 5.94
CA ASP A 370 9.44 13.20 5.04
C ASP A 370 9.50 11.74 4.62
N LYS A 371 10.71 11.21 4.37
CA LYS A 371 10.91 9.79 4.07
C LYS A 371 10.55 8.90 5.26
N LYS A 372 10.98 9.24 6.48
CA LYS A 372 10.59 8.54 7.71
C LYS A 372 9.07 8.51 7.90
N LYS A 373 8.41 9.65 7.65
CA LYS A 373 6.95 9.76 7.69
C LYS A 373 6.27 8.89 6.62
N GLU A 374 6.79 8.86 5.40
CA GLU A 374 6.31 7.99 4.32
C GLU A 374 6.43 6.51 4.73
N ILE A 375 7.58 6.13 5.28
CA ILE A 375 7.85 4.78 5.78
C ILE A 375 6.79 4.40 6.82
N LEU A 376 6.57 5.21 7.87
CA LEU A 376 5.62 4.86 8.93
C LEU A 376 4.16 4.82 8.46
N THR A 377 3.76 5.78 7.63
CA THR A 377 2.34 5.94 7.23
C THR A 377 1.91 4.93 6.18
N SER A 378 2.81 4.52 5.28
CA SER A 378 2.49 3.68 4.13
C SER A 378 3.21 2.33 4.16
N LYS A 379 4.55 2.33 4.13
CA LYS A 379 5.37 1.13 3.94
C LYS A 379 5.37 0.24 5.18
N GLY A 380 5.76 0.78 6.33
CA GLY A 380 5.82 0.12 7.63
C GLY A 380 4.48 -0.43 8.08
N ARG A 381 3.38 0.32 7.93
CA ARG A 381 2.03 -0.19 8.22
C ARG A 381 1.64 -1.37 7.34
N ARG A 382 1.82 -1.28 6.02
CA ARG A 382 1.54 -2.38 5.08
C ARG A 382 2.40 -3.60 5.38
N MET A 383 3.67 -3.39 5.69
CA MET A 383 4.61 -4.44 6.07
C MET A 383 4.21 -5.11 7.38
N ALA A 384 3.84 -4.34 8.41
CA ALA A 384 3.35 -4.88 9.68
C ALA A 384 2.05 -5.69 9.51
N ASP A 385 1.10 -5.20 8.69
CA ASP A 385 -0.13 -5.93 8.39
C ASP A 385 0.14 -7.25 7.64
N ARG A 386 1.10 -7.26 6.70
CA ARG A 386 1.53 -8.47 5.97
C ARG A 386 2.27 -9.45 6.89
N TYR A 387 3.22 -8.97 7.68
CA TYR A 387 3.93 -9.78 8.67
C TYR A 387 2.96 -10.39 9.69
N LYS A 388 1.97 -9.63 10.16
CA LYS A 388 0.92 -10.16 11.03
C LYS A 388 0.15 -11.30 10.35
N LYS A 389 -0.19 -11.18 9.06
CA LYS A 389 -0.84 -12.27 8.31
C LYS A 389 0.06 -13.50 8.19
N VAL A 390 1.36 -13.32 7.95
CA VAL A 390 2.34 -14.43 7.94
C VAL A 390 2.34 -15.11 9.31
N HIS A 391 2.53 -14.35 10.38
CA HIS A 391 2.55 -14.87 11.74
C HIS A 391 1.25 -15.59 12.13
N ASP A 392 0.09 -15.03 11.77
CA ASP A 392 -1.22 -15.65 12.02
C ASP A 392 -1.45 -16.94 11.21
N ARG A 393 -0.80 -17.09 10.04
CA ARG A 393 -0.81 -18.33 9.25
C ARG A 393 0.08 -19.38 9.90
N MET A 394 1.30 -18.98 10.27
CA MET A 394 2.26 -19.85 10.95
C MET A 394 1.68 -20.42 12.25
N LYS A 395 1.04 -19.59 13.08
CA LYS A 395 0.40 -20.05 14.34
C LYS A 395 -0.68 -21.15 14.18
N LYS A 396 -1.19 -21.38 12.97
CA LYS A 396 -2.20 -22.42 12.68
C LYS A 396 -1.60 -23.73 12.19
N LEU A 397 -0.29 -23.77 11.96
CA LEU A 397 0.42 -24.97 11.51
C LEU A 397 0.72 -25.88 12.70
N ASP A 398 0.85 -27.18 12.44
CA ASP A 398 1.30 -28.12 13.46
C ASP A 398 2.76 -27.83 13.85
N GLU A 399 3.12 -28.13 15.09
CA GLU A 399 4.45 -27.87 15.68
C GLU A 399 5.59 -28.40 14.81
N HIS A 400 5.50 -29.64 14.33
CA HIS A 400 6.47 -30.22 13.40
C HIS A 400 6.65 -29.38 12.10
N VAL A 401 5.56 -28.90 11.50
CA VAL A 401 5.64 -28.11 10.24
C VAL A 401 6.20 -26.72 10.52
N MET A 402 5.91 -26.17 11.71
CA MET A 402 6.51 -24.93 12.19
C MET A 402 8.02 -25.07 12.34
N GLU A 403 8.49 -26.10 13.04
CA GLU A 403 9.92 -26.34 13.28
C GLU A 403 10.71 -26.46 11.97
N SER A 404 10.14 -27.10 10.94
CA SER A 404 10.81 -27.22 9.63
C SER A 404 10.96 -25.90 8.86
N TYR A 405 10.19 -24.87 9.20
CA TYR A 405 10.15 -23.59 8.46
C TYR A 405 10.50 -22.36 9.31
N GLU A 406 10.69 -22.52 10.62
CA GLU A 406 10.94 -21.40 11.53
C GLU A 406 12.27 -20.71 11.19
N GLU A 407 13.37 -21.46 11.05
CA GLU A 407 14.70 -20.93 10.70
C GLU A 407 14.67 -20.20 9.36
N ASP A 408 14.07 -20.80 8.32
CA ASP A 408 13.91 -20.21 6.99
C ASP A 408 13.15 -18.86 7.01
N ILE A 409 12.11 -18.75 7.85
CA ILE A 409 11.33 -17.53 8.00
C ILE A 409 12.07 -16.48 8.82
N GLU A 410 12.81 -16.89 9.86
CA GLU A 410 13.64 -16.00 10.66
C GLU A 410 14.78 -15.41 9.84
N ASP A 411 15.40 -16.21 8.97
CA ASP A 411 16.50 -15.80 8.08
C ASP A 411 16.03 -14.98 6.88
N SER A 412 14.73 -14.95 6.59
CA SER A 412 14.19 -14.20 5.47
C SER A 412 14.43 -12.69 5.58
N HIS A 413 15.09 -12.13 4.57
CA HIS A 413 15.39 -10.69 4.47
C HIS A 413 14.28 -9.86 3.80
N THR A 414 13.14 -10.47 3.43
CA THR A 414 12.00 -9.76 2.86
C THR A 414 10.68 -10.39 3.31
N ILE A 415 9.60 -9.60 3.35
CA ILE A 415 8.27 -10.10 3.68
C ILE A 415 7.73 -11.00 2.57
N GLU A 416 8.09 -10.73 1.31
CA GLU A 416 7.72 -11.56 0.16
C GLU A 416 8.26 -13.00 0.32
N MET A 417 9.49 -13.15 0.79
CA MET A 417 10.08 -14.47 1.08
C MET A 417 9.34 -15.16 2.22
N MET A 418 9.05 -14.46 3.31
CA MET A 418 8.28 -15.02 4.43
C MET A 418 6.87 -15.46 4.02
N GLU A 419 6.19 -14.67 3.18
CA GLU A 419 4.86 -15.03 2.66
C GLU A 419 4.90 -16.26 1.75
N LYS A 420 5.96 -16.39 0.95
CA LYS A 420 6.20 -17.57 0.11
C LYS A 420 6.44 -18.81 0.98
N MET A 421 7.33 -18.72 1.97
CA MET A 421 7.62 -19.81 2.90
C MET A 421 6.40 -20.23 3.70
N ALA A 422 5.62 -19.28 4.26
CA ALA A 422 4.36 -19.60 4.93
C ALA A 422 3.34 -20.31 4.02
N THR A 423 3.37 -20.03 2.70
CA THR A 423 2.52 -20.72 1.72
C THR A 423 3.02 -22.13 1.42
N GLU A 424 4.33 -22.33 1.38
CA GLU A 424 4.95 -23.66 1.25
C GLU A 424 4.69 -24.52 2.49
N ALA A 425 4.81 -23.94 3.70
CA ALA A 425 4.50 -24.58 4.97
C ALA A 425 3.01 -24.97 5.07
N GLU A 426 2.08 -24.11 4.64
CA GLU A 426 0.65 -24.48 4.54
C GLU A 426 0.40 -25.62 3.54
N ALA A 427 1.12 -25.63 2.41
CA ALA A 427 1.03 -26.73 1.46
C ALA A 427 1.59 -28.03 2.05
N PHE A 428 2.64 -27.93 2.88
CA PHE A 428 3.21 -29.07 3.59
C PHE A 428 2.21 -29.63 4.60
N GLN A 429 1.62 -28.78 5.45
CA GLN A 429 0.55 -29.15 6.38
C GLN A 429 -0.62 -29.86 5.68
N ARG A 430 -1.03 -29.37 4.50
CA ARG A 430 -2.09 -30.02 3.71
C ARG A 430 -1.68 -31.40 3.21
N SER A 431 -0.44 -31.57 2.74
CA SER A 431 0.06 -32.89 2.31
C SER A 431 0.14 -33.86 3.49
N LYS A 432 0.65 -33.44 4.66
CA LYS A 432 0.62 -34.20 5.92
C LYS A 432 -0.81 -34.62 6.29
N THR A 433 -1.74 -33.67 6.29
CA THR A 433 -3.16 -33.94 6.60
C THR A 433 -3.78 -34.92 5.60
N ASN A 434 -3.50 -34.77 4.31
CA ASN A 434 -3.98 -35.67 3.27
C ASN A 434 -3.41 -37.09 3.43
N TYR A 435 -2.12 -37.21 3.75
CA TYR A 435 -1.46 -38.48 4.02
C TYR A 435 -2.19 -39.25 5.13
N PHE A 436 -2.37 -38.66 6.31
CA PHE A 436 -3.03 -39.33 7.43
C PHE A 436 -4.53 -39.56 7.22
N LYS A 437 -5.21 -38.68 6.48
CA LYS A 437 -6.60 -38.89 6.06
C LYS A 437 -6.72 -40.09 5.11
N LYS A 438 -5.83 -40.20 4.11
CA LYS A 438 -5.77 -41.35 3.19
C LYS A 438 -5.45 -42.63 3.94
N TRP A 439 -4.49 -42.59 4.86
CA TRP A 439 -4.14 -43.72 5.72
C TRP A 439 -5.36 -44.20 6.52
N SER A 440 -6.00 -43.30 7.26
CA SER A 440 -7.16 -43.61 8.11
C SER A 440 -8.34 -44.17 7.31
N ALA A 441 -8.63 -43.61 6.13
CA ALA A 441 -9.68 -44.11 5.25
C ALA A 441 -9.39 -45.53 4.71
N ASN A 442 -8.11 -45.93 4.70
CA ASN A 442 -7.64 -47.20 4.17
C ASN A 442 -7.10 -48.13 5.27
N GLN A 443 -7.35 -47.84 6.55
CA GLN A 443 -6.77 -48.55 7.71
C GLN A 443 -6.98 -50.07 7.64
N LYS A 444 -8.11 -50.55 7.10
CA LYS A 444 -8.38 -51.99 6.91
C LYS A 444 -7.38 -52.75 6.02
N TYR A 445 -6.56 -52.04 5.24
CA TYR A 445 -5.50 -52.61 4.41
C TYR A 445 -4.13 -52.62 5.13
N PHE A 446 -4.06 -52.03 6.32
CA PHE A 446 -2.87 -51.91 7.15
C PHE A 446 -3.09 -52.65 8.48
N ASN A 447 -2.08 -53.40 8.95
CA ASN A 447 -2.14 -54.06 10.26
C ASN A 447 -1.49 -53.20 11.36
N SER A 448 -0.79 -52.14 10.97
CA SER A 448 0.01 -51.29 11.84
C SER A 448 -0.79 -50.08 12.33
N ASP A 449 -0.50 -49.66 13.56
CA ASP A 449 -1.08 -48.48 14.17
C ASP A 449 -0.66 -47.21 13.40
N VAL A 450 -1.59 -46.27 13.21
CA VAL A 450 -1.34 -44.95 12.62
C VAL A 450 -0.19 -44.25 13.34
N LYS A 451 -0.10 -44.42 14.66
CA LYS A 451 0.91 -43.73 15.48
C LYS A 451 2.34 -44.03 15.03
N ILE A 452 2.64 -45.26 14.65
CA ILE A 452 3.98 -45.67 14.18
C ILE A 452 4.39 -44.89 12.93
N TYR A 453 3.44 -44.63 12.03
CA TYR A 453 3.71 -43.83 10.83
C TYR A 453 3.71 -42.34 11.11
N GLN A 454 2.98 -41.90 12.13
CA GLN A 454 3.04 -40.51 12.56
C GLN A 454 4.44 -40.18 13.07
N ASP A 455 4.99 -41.02 13.96
CA ASP A 455 6.34 -40.87 14.49
C ASP A 455 7.38 -40.91 13.35
N TRP A 456 7.29 -41.90 12.43
CA TRP A 456 8.18 -41.97 11.27
C TRP A 456 8.07 -40.75 10.34
N TYR A 457 6.86 -40.27 10.08
CA TYR A 457 6.63 -39.11 9.20
C TYR A 457 7.27 -37.86 9.83
N GLU A 458 7.09 -37.67 11.13
CA GLU A 458 7.64 -36.52 11.87
C GLU A 458 9.17 -36.60 12.01
N GLU A 459 9.76 -37.80 11.97
CA GLU A 459 11.23 -37.96 11.97
C GLU A 459 11.86 -37.85 10.57
N SER A 460 11.14 -38.21 9.51
CA SER A 460 11.72 -38.42 8.17
C SER A 460 11.26 -37.44 7.09
N VAL A 461 10.21 -36.68 7.35
CA VAL A 461 9.61 -35.77 6.36
C VAL A 461 9.74 -34.35 6.86
N ASP A 462 10.76 -33.64 6.41
CA ASP A 462 11.08 -32.26 6.82
C ASP A 462 10.68 -31.20 5.78
N SER A 463 10.21 -31.61 4.60
CA SER A 463 9.99 -30.70 3.49
C SER A 463 8.79 -31.09 2.63
N LEU A 464 8.19 -30.08 1.97
CA LEU A 464 7.06 -30.27 1.07
C LEU A 464 7.36 -31.25 -0.07
N ALA A 465 8.60 -31.26 -0.58
CA ALA A 465 9.00 -32.16 -1.66
C ALA A 465 8.96 -33.61 -1.21
N VAL A 466 9.56 -33.91 -0.05
CA VAL A 466 9.55 -35.25 0.54
C VAL A 466 8.12 -35.66 0.92
N ALA A 467 7.33 -34.75 1.48
CA ALA A 467 5.92 -34.99 1.83
C ALA A 467 5.08 -35.47 0.64
N LYS A 468 5.25 -34.84 -0.52
CA LYS A 468 4.54 -35.24 -1.75
C LYS A 468 5.01 -36.60 -2.29
N VAL A 469 6.30 -36.90 -2.18
CA VAL A 469 6.84 -38.23 -2.56
C VAL A 469 6.23 -39.31 -1.67
N VAL A 470 6.26 -39.10 -0.36
CA VAL A 470 5.68 -40.03 0.64
C VAL A 470 4.17 -40.19 0.46
N GLU A 471 3.45 -39.12 0.12
CA GLU A 471 2.03 -39.19 -0.23
C GLU A 471 1.78 -40.04 -1.50
N HIS A 472 2.63 -39.92 -2.51
CA HIS A 472 2.54 -40.72 -3.73
C HIS A 472 2.87 -42.20 -3.48
N GLU A 473 3.92 -42.48 -2.70
CA GLU A 473 4.28 -43.85 -2.29
C GLU A 473 3.16 -44.50 -1.49
N LEU A 474 2.47 -43.74 -0.62
CA LEU A 474 1.28 -44.24 0.07
C LEU A 474 0.17 -44.62 -0.92
N ASP A 475 -0.08 -43.82 -1.95
CA ASP A 475 -1.08 -44.14 -2.97
C ASP A 475 -0.74 -45.44 -3.71
N LEU A 476 0.54 -45.66 -4.06
CA LEU A 476 1.01 -46.91 -4.65
C LEU A 476 0.79 -48.10 -3.70
N MET A 477 1.18 -47.94 -2.44
CA MET A 477 1.04 -48.96 -1.41
C MET A 477 -0.42 -49.32 -1.13
N ILE A 478 -1.31 -48.32 -1.05
CA ILE A 478 -2.75 -48.53 -0.91
C ILE A 478 -3.28 -49.33 -2.09
N ASN A 479 -2.88 -48.99 -3.32
CA ASN A 479 -3.35 -49.67 -4.53
C ASN A 479 -2.93 -51.15 -4.56
N GLU A 480 -1.68 -51.45 -4.23
CA GLU A 480 -1.19 -52.82 -4.16
C GLU A 480 -1.89 -53.62 -3.05
N ARG A 481 -1.97 -53.07 -1.84
CA ARG A 481 -2.64 -53.73 -0.72
C ARG A 481 -4.12 -53.95 -0.97
N LYS A 482 -4.79 -52.99 -1.59
CA LYS A 482 -6.21 -53.10 -1.99
C LYS A 482 -6.42 -54.18 -3.03
N LYS A 483 -5.52 -54.34 -4.03
CA LYS A 483 -5.58 -55.43 -5.01
C LYS A 483 -5.51 -56.79 -4.33
N VAL A 484 -4.54 -57.00 -3.44
CA VAL A 484 -4.39 -58.26 -2.68
C VAL A 484 -5.63 -58.51 -1.81
N TYR A 485 -6.09 -57.52 -1.06
CA TYR A 485 -7.29 -57.64 -0.23
C TYR A 485 -8.53 -58.01 -1.06
N GLN A 486 -8.78 -57.32 -2.17
CA GLN A 486 -9.90 -57.62 -3.07
C GLN A 486 -9.75 -59.00 -3.73
N GLY A 487 -8.52 -59.40 -4.05
CA GLY A 487 -8.20 -60.74 -4.53
C GLY A 487 -8.59 -61.81 -3.50
N ILE A 488 -8.18 -61.64 -2.25
CA ILE A 488 -8.55 -62.54 -1.14
C ILE A 488 -10.07 -62.60 -0.95
N GLN A 489 -10.78 -61.48 -1.08
CA GLN A 489 -12.25 -61.46 -0.98
C GLN A 489 -12.96 -62.21 -2.12
N LYS A 490 -12.29 -62.37 -3.28
CA LYS A 490 -12.80 -63.14 -4.43
C LYS A 490 -12.47 -64.65 -4.34
N LEU A 491 -11.63 -65.07 -3.40
CA LEU A 491 -11.35 -66.48 -3.17
C LEU A 491 -12.61 -67.19 -2.60
N PRO A 492 -12.79 -68.49 -2.89
CA PRO A 492 -13.78 -69.32 -2.22
C PRO A 492 -13.71 -69.17 -0.69
N THR A 493 -14.85 -69.19 -0.02
CA THR A 493 -14.97 -68.91 1.43
C THR A 493 -14.02 -69.76 2.28
N HIS A 494 -13.83 -71.03 1.92
CA HIS A 494 -12.94 -71.95 2.64
C HIS A 494 -11.45 -71.60 2.46
N LEU A 495 -11.03 -71.09 1.29
CA LEU A 495 -9.66 -70.60 1.06
C LEU A 495 -9.42 -69.25 1.70
N ARG A 496 -10.40 -68.35 1.63
CA ARG A 496 -10.33 -67.04 2.28
C ARG A 496 -10.06 -67.15 3.78
N LYS A 497 -10.69 -68.13 4.46
CA LYS A 497 -10.45 -68.41 5.90
C LYS A 497 -9.05 -68.94 6.22
N ARG A 498 -8.32 -69.45 5.23
CA ARG A 498 -6.94 -69.98 5.39
C ARG A 498 -5.87 -68.93 5.15
N VAL A 499 -6.22 -67.78 4.58
CA VAL A 499 -5.30 -66.64 4.49
C VAL A 499 -5.18 -66.03 5.87
N ASN A 500 -3.98 -66.03 6.44
CA ASN A 500 -3.74 -65.37 7.71
C ASN A 500 -3.70 -63.86 7.48
N MET A 501 -4.70 -63.13 8.00
CA MET A 501 -4.77 -61.68 7.83
C MET A 501 -3.79 -60.93 8.73
N ASP A 502 -3.22 -61.58 9.75
CA ASP A 502 -2.34 -60.95 10.75
C ASP A 502 -0.85 -60.99 10.34
N THR A 503 -0.47 -61.77 9.32
CA THR A 503 0.92 -61.84 8.82
C THR A 503 1.34 -60.57 8.07
N SER A 504 2.64 -60.45 7.77
CA SER A 504 3.17 -59.34 7.00
C SER A 504 2.51 -59.24 5.61
N PHE A 505 2.57 -58.07 4.98
CA PHE A 505 1.98 -57.90 3.65
C PHE A 505 2.60 -58.83 2.61
N SER A 506 3.94 -58.99 2.63
CA SER A 506 4.66 -59.89 1.72
C SER A 506 4.21 -61.35 1.86
N GLU A 507 4.06 -61.84 3.10
CA GLU A 507 3.55 -63.20 3.35
C GLU A 507 2.09 -63.35 2.91
N ARG A 508 1.26 -62.31 3.09
CA ARG A 508 -0.15 -62.33 2.63
C ARG A 508 -0.25 -62.37 1.11
N GLU A 509 0.62 -61.64 0.42
CA GLU A 509 0.68 -61.67 -1.04
C GLU A 509 1.11 -63.05 -1.57
N GLU A 510 2.12 -63.67 -0.96
CA GLU A 510 2.55 -65.03 -1.29
C GLU A 510 1.44 -66.06 -1.04
N GLN A 511 0.76 -65.98 0.12
CA GLN A 511 -0.39 -66.82 0.42
C GLN A 511 -1.52 -66.61 -0.60
N PHE A 512 -1.80 -65.37 -0.97
CA PHE A 512 -2.83 -65.04 -1.95
C PHE A 512 -2.51 -65.65 -3.32
N GLU A 513 -1.30 -65.51 -3.85
CA GLU A 513 -0.92 -66.10 -5.14
C GLU A 513 -1.00 -67.63 -5.11
N LYS A 514 -0.54 -68.28 -4.03
CA LYS A 514 -0.70 -69.73 -3.84
C LYS A 514 -2.16 -70.16 -3.85
N TYR A 515 -3.03 -69.47 -3.10
CA TYR A 515 -4.44 -69.83 -3.04
C TYR A 515 -5.22 -69.46 -4.30
N LYS A 516 -4.75 -68.49 -5.07
CA LYS A 516 -5.32 -68.11 -6.37
C LYS A 516 -5.06 -69.19 -7.42
N GLU A 517 -3.89 -69.82 -7.43
CA GLU A 517 -3.62 -71.01 -8.27
C GLU A 517 -4.53 -72.17 -7.88
N VAL A 518 -4.61 -72.45 -6.58
CA VAL A 518 -5.50 -73.49 -6.04
C VAL A 518 -6.98 -73.18 -6.41
N ALA A 519 -7.43 -71.93 -6.30
CA ALA A 519 -8.78 -71.51 -6.70
C ALA A 519 -9.05 -71.68 -8.20
N LYS A 520 -8.02 -71.56 -9.05
CA LYS A 520 -8.13 -71.79 -10.49
C LYS A 520 -8.35 -73.27 -10.80
N GLU A 521 -7.61 -74.16 -10.14
CA GLU A 521 -7.83 -75.61 -10.23
C GLU A 521 -9.21 -76.00 -9.71
N TYR A 522 -9.66 -75.38 -8.61
CA TYR A 522 -11.00 -75.58 -8.09
C TYR A 522 -12.09 -75.24 -9.10
N ARG A 523 -11.98 -74.08 -9.76
CA ARG A 523 -12.96 -73.62 -10.75
C ARG A 523 -13.06 -74.50 -11.98
N SER A 524 -11.99 -75.18 -12.40
CA SER A 524 -12.04 -76.09 -13.54
C SER A 524 -12.52 -77.48 -13.16
N ASN A 525 -12.13 -77.97 -11.99
CA ASN A 525 -12.33 -79.37 -11.63
C ASN A 525 -13.71 -79.64 -11.04
N ILE A 526 -14.28 -78.70 -10.26
CA ILE A 526 -15.61 -78.89 -9.66
C ILE A 526 -16.69 -79.02 -10.76
N PRO A 527 -16.81 -78.12 -11.75
CA PRO A 527 -17.80 -78.28 -12.83
C PRO A 527 -17.58 -79.54 -13.66
N PHE A 528 -16.32 -79.95 -13.88
CA PHE A 528 -16.01 -81.20 -14.57
C PHE A 528 -16.53 -82.41 -13.80
N TYR A 529 -16.28 -82.48 -12.49
CA TYR A 529 -16.76 -83.55 -11.64
C TYR A 529 -18.28 -83.55 -11.52
N LEU A 530 -18.92 -82.37 -11.40
CA LEU A 530 -20.38 -82.27 -11.36
C LEU A 530 -21.02 -82.72 -12.67
N ALA A 531 -20.59 -82.19 -13.81
CA ALA A 531 -21.13 -82.58 -15.11
C ALA A 531 -20.94 -84.08 -15.39
N LYS A 532 -19.82 -84.66 -14.93
CA LYS A 532 -19.59 -86.10 -15.04
C LYS A 532 -20.47 -86.89 -14.10
N ALA A 533 -20.62 -86.46 -12.84
CA ALA A 533 -21.50 -87.08 -11.86
C ALA A 533 -22.96 -87.08 -12.32
N GLU A 534 -23.47 -85.92 -12.76
CA GLU A 534 -24.83 -85.76 -13.28
C GLU A 534 -25.07 -86.65 -14.52
N LYS A 535 -24.10 -86.70 -15.44
CA LYS A 535 -24.20 -87.58 -16.61
C LYS A 535 -24.31 -89.05 -16.22
N LEU A 536 -23.50 -89.49 -15.26
CA LEU A 536 -23.49 -90.87 -14.76
C LEU A 536 -24.77 -91.19 -13.98
N GLU A 537 -25.23 -90.26 -13.16
CA GLU A 537 -26.50 -90.38 -12.43
C GLU A 537 -27.69 -90.51 -13.40
N ASN A 538 -27.72 -89.70 -14.47
CA ASN A 538 -28.72 -89.80 -15.54
C ASN A 538 -28.63 -91.13 -16.32
N GLN A 539 -27.49 -91.80 -16.30
CA GLN A 539 -27.27 -93.13 -16.88
C GLN A 539 -27.59 -94.27 -15.91
N GLY A 540 -27.95 -93.96 -14.66
CA GLY A 540 -28.19 -94.94 -13.59
C GLY A 540 -26.92 -95.48 -12.93
N GLU A 541 -25.75 -94.96 -13.29
CA GLU A 541 -24.42 -95.30 -12.74
C GLU A 541 -24.19 -94.56 -11.42
N ASN A 542 -25.07 -94.80 -10.44
CA ASN A 542 -25.13 -94.04 -9.19
C ASN A 542 -23.86 -94.17 -8.34
N GLN A 543 -23.17 -95.31 -8.39
CA GLN A 543 -21.93 -95.54 -7.63
C GLN A 543 -20.81 -94.64 -8.15
N GLU A 544 -20.56 -94.63 -9.46
CA GLU A 544 -19.58 -93.74 -10.07
C GLU A 544 -20.00 -92.27 -9.93
N ALA A 545 -21.30 -91.95 -10.04
CA ALA A 545 -21.79 -90.59 -9.82
C ALA A 545 -21.47 -90.07 -8.41
N LEU A 546 -21.74 -90.89 -7.39
CA LEU A 546 -21.39 -90.58 -6.00
C LEU A 546 -19.88 -90.41 -5.81
N GLU A 547 -19.06 -91.19 -6.53
CA GLU A 547 -17.61 -91.01 -6.52
C GLU A 547 -17.21 -89.61 -7.00
N TYR A 548 -17.75 -89.16 -8.14
CA TYR A 548 -17.45 -87.84 -8.68
C TYR A 548 -18.00 -86.70 -7.82
N TYR A 549 -19.19 -86.81 -7.24
CA TYR A 549 -19.70 -85.80 -6.30
C TYR A 549 -18.82 -85.71 -5.04
N VAL A 550 -18.35 -86.84 -4.50
CA VAL A 550 -17.44 -86.85 -3.36
C VAL A 550 -16.06 -86.29 -3.74
N GLN A 551 -15.56 -86.53 -4.96
CA GLN A 551 -14.35 -85.86 -5.45
C GLN A 551 -14.54 -84.34 -5.57
N ALA A 552 -15.73 -83.88 -5.97
CA ALA A 552 -16.07 -82.46 -5.96
C ALA A 552 -16.21 -81.90 -4.53
N LEU A 553 -16.70 -82.68 -3.56
CA LEU A 553 -16.75 -82.29 -2.14
C LEU A 553 -15.39 -82.33 -1.44
N LYS A 554 -14.48 -83.21 -1.86
CA LYS A 554 -13.07 -83.14 -1.41
C LYS A 554 -12.47 -81.79 -1.79
N LEU A 555 -12.94 -81.25 -2.90
CA LEU A 555 -12.53 -79.97 -3.38
C LEU A 555 -13.22 -78.80 -2.65
N ASP A 556 -14.55 -78.80 -2.54
CA ASP A 556 -15.31 -77.80 -1.76
C ASP A 556 -16.25 -78.49 -0.74
N PRO A 557 -15.74 -78.82 0.46
CA PRO A 557 -16.48 -79.62 1.44
C PRO A 557 -17.76 -78.95 1.96
N GLU A 558 -17.90 -77.64 1.78
CA GLU A 558 -19.01 -76.83 2.27
C GLU A 558 -20.05 -76.53 1.17
N ASN A 559 -19.88 -77.10 -0.04
CA ASN A 559 -20.82 -76.89 -1.12
C ASN A 559 -22.13 -77.65 -0.88
N LYS A 560 -23.15 -76.93 -0.38
CA LYS A 560 -24.46 -77.48 0.00
C LYS A 560 -25.17 -78.20 -1.13
N GLU A 561 -25.02 -77.74 -2.37
CA GLU A 561 -25.66 -78.38 -3.54
C GLU A 561 -25.07 -79.77 -3.76
N ILE A 562 -23.74 -79.87 -3.78
CA ILE A 562 -23.04 -81.15 -3.95
C ILE A 562 -23.27 -82.08 -2.75
N GLN A 563 -23.33 -81.52 -1.53
CA GLN A 563 -23.70 -82.28 -0.33
C GLN A 563 -25.10 -82.88 -0.47
N THR A 564 -26.08 -82.09 -0.93
CA THR A 564 -27.46 -82.53 -1.12
C THR A 564 -27.56 -83.61 -2.20
N LEU A 565 -26.87 -83.44 -3.34
CA LEU A 565 -26.82 -84.43 -4.43
C LEU A 565 -26.17 -85.74 -3.95
N SER A 566 -25.07 -85.64 -3.20
CA SER A 566 -24.40 -86.81 -2.60
C SER A 566 -25.28 -87.51 -1.58
N ALA A 567 -25.98 -86.75 -0.74
CA ALA A 567 -26.87 -87.27 0.31
C ALA A 567 -28.07 -88.01 -0.31
N ARG A 568 -28.62 -87.47 -1.41
CA ARG A 568 -29.67 -88.14 -2.20
C ARG A 568 -29.21 -89.51 -2.69
N LEU A 569 -28.02 -89.61 -3.30
CA LEU A 569 -27.49 -90.89 -3.79
C LEU A 569 -27.22 -91.87 -2.64
N ARG A 570 -26.70 -91.39 -1.50
CA ARG A 570 -26.45 -92.21 -0.30
C ARG A 570 -27.75 -92.80 0.26
N GLN A 571 -28.83 -92.04 0.29
CA GLN A 571 -30.14 -92.49 0.75
C GLN A 571 -30.79 -93.52 -0.17
N GLN A 572 -30.49 -93.48 -1.47
CA GLN A 572 -30.82 -94.57 -2.41
C GLN A 572 -30.00 -95.85 -2.17
N ARG A 573 -29.31 -95.95 -1.02
CA ARG A 573 -28.44 -97.05 -0.61
C ARG A 573 -27.23 -97.25 -1.52
N THR A 574 -26.85 -96.21 -2.27
CA THR A 574 -25.63 -96.21 -3.07
C THR A 574 -24.43 -96.23 -2.15
N LYS A 575 -23.62 -97.28 -2.23
CA LYS A 575 -22.35 -97.36 -1.50
C LYS A 575 -21.29 -96.60 -2.28
N PHE A 576 -20.48 -95.82 -1.59
CA PHE A 576 -19.32 -95.16 -2.19
C PHE A 576 -18.32 -96.23 -2.66
N PRO A 577 -18.04 -96.34 -3.97
CA PRO A 577 -17.22 -97.43 -4.51
C PRO A 577 -15.71 -97.18 -4.40
N GLY A 578 -15.30 -95.93 -4.15
CA GLY A 578 -13.92 -95.48 -4.29
C GLY A 578 -12.96 -96.09 -3.26
N LYS A 579 -11.83 -96.61 -3.74
CA LYS A 579 -10.67 -96.91 -2.89
C LYS A 579 -9.90 -95.63 -2.66
N SER A 580 -9.73 -95.24 -1.41
CA SER A 580 -8.92 -94.08 -1.03
C SER A 580 -7.47 -94.27 -1.46
N ALA A 581 -6.86 -93.23 -2.04
CA ALA A 581 -5.50 -93.34 -2.57
C ALA A 581 -4.45 -93.53 -1.46
N ASN A 582 -4.72 -92.99 -0.27
CA ASN A 582 -3.90 -93.11 0.92
C ASN A 582 -4.76 -92.94 2.19
N LYS A 583 -4.14 -93.05 3.39
CA LYS A 583 -4.84 -92.94 4.68
C LYS A 583 -5.48 -91.56 4.89
N GLU A 584 -4.79 -90.48 4.52
CA GLU A 584 -5.32 -89.12 4.69
C GLU A 584 -6.54 -88.85 3.79
N ASP A 585 -6.52 -89.37 2.56
CA ASP A 585 -7.64 -89.32 1.63
C ASP A 585 -8.82 -90.16 2.15
N ALA A 586 -8.55 -91.29 2.80
CA ALA A 586 -9.59 -92.12 3.43
C ALA A 586 -10.28 -91.39 4.59
N ASP A 587 -9.48 -90.75 5.45
CA ASP A 587 -9.98 -90.00 6.61
C ASP A 587 -10.83 -88.79 6.15
N ARG A 588 -10.37 -88.03 5.14
CA ARG A 588 -11.16 -86.93 4.54
C ARG A 588 -12.43 -87.41 3.87
N THR A 589 -12.36 -88.50 3.10
CA THR A 589 -13.54 -89.08 2.45
C THR A 589 -14.58 -89.50 3.49
N LYS A 590 -14.12 -90.08 4.61
CA LYS A 590 -14.98 -90.48 5.72
C LYS A 590 -15.66 -89.26 6.36
N GLU A 591 -14.91 -88.20 6.65
CA GLU A 591 -15.48 -86.95 7.21
C GLU A 591 -16.52 -86.33 6.27
N ILE A 592 -16.23 -86.26 4.97
CA ILE A 592 -17.18 -85.74 3.97
C ILE A 592 -18.44 -86.59 3.93
N LEU A 593 -18.30 -87.92 3.88
CA LEU A 593 -19.45 -88.82 3.84
C LEU A 593 -20.28 -88.72 5.13
N GLU A 594 -19.64 -88.56 6.29
CA GLU A 594 -20.34 -88.34 7.57
C GLU A 594 -21.13 -87.02 7.56
N LYS A 595 -20.55 -85.93 7.06
CA LYS A 595 -21.27 -84.66 6.85
C LYS A 595 -22.43 -84.79 5.85
N VAL A 596 -22.21 -85.52 4.76
CA VAL A 596 -23.25 -85.79 3.74
C VAL A 596 -24.39 -86.61 4.33
N ASP A 597 -24.10 -87.60 5.17
CA ASP A 597 -25.12 -88.40 5.86
C ASP A 597 -25.90 -87.59 6.90
N GLN A 598 -25.25 -86.59 7.51
CA GLN A 598 -25.89 -85.63 8.42
C GLN A 598 -26.66 -84.53 7.68
N THR A 599 -26.46 -84.40 6.37
CA THR A 599 -27.21 -83.44 5.56
C THR A 599 -28.62 -83.98 5.40
N GLU A 600 -29.57 -83.39 6.13
CA GLU A 600 -31.00 -83.61 5.91
C GLU A 600 -31.32 -83.23 4.46
N THR A 601 -31.40 -84.20 3.57
CA THR A 601 -32.22 -84.01 2.38
C THR A 601 -33.65 -83.86 2.89
N LEU A 602 -34.45 -83.07 2.20
CA LEU A 602 -35.87 -82.85 2.50
C LEU A 602 -36.73 -84.13 2.35
N SER A 603 -36.32 -85.30 2.85
CA SER A 603 -37.06 -86.56 2.73
C SER A 603 -38.08 -86.80 3.85
N GLY A 604 -38.63 -85.71 4.41
CA GLY A 604 -39.85 -85.74 5.22
C GLY A 604 -40.73 -84.54 4.86
N GLN A 605 -40.11 -83.36 4.79
CA GLN A 605 -40.77 -82.13 4.38
C GLN A 605 -41.12 -82.09 2.89
N ALA A 606 -40.33 -82.64 1.96
CA ALA A 606 -40.73 -82.65 0.53
C ALA A 606 -41.83 -83.67 0.25
N GLU A 607 -41.90 -84.78 1.00
CA GLU A 607 -42.97 -85.77 0.90
C GLU A 607 -44.28 -85.21 1.48
N GLN A 608 -44.19 -84.49 2.60
CA GLN A 608 -45.29 -83.75 3.19
C GLN A 608 -45.77 -82.60 2.28
N VAL A 609 -44.85 -81.80 1.73
CA VAL A 609 -45.17 -80.74 0.76
C VAL A 609 -45.76 -81.32 -0.52
N ALA A 610 -45.28 -82.47 -1.03
CA ALA A 610 -45.88 -83.12 -2.20
C ALA A 610 -47.29 -83.66 -1.91
N ARG A 611 -47.52 -84.17 -0.69
CA ARG A 611 -48.85 -84.64 -0.22
C ARG A 611 -49.82 -83.46 -0.04
N GLU A 612 -49.34 -82.35 0.52
CA GLU A 612 -50.07 -81.08 0.63
C GLU A 612 -50.35 -80.48 -0.75
N ARG A 613 -49.39 -80.52 -1.69
CA ARG A 613 -49.54 -80.06 -3.09
C ARG A 613 -50.59 -80.88 -3.83
N LEU A 614 -50.63 -82.21 -3.64
CA LEU A 614 -51.64 -83.11 -4.22
C LEU A 614 -53.04 -82.86 -3.65
N MET A 615 -53.14 -82.62 -2.34
CA MET A 615 -54.41 -82.31 -1.65
C MET A 615 -54.96 -80.94 -2.09
N LEU A 616 -54.09 -79.95 -2.26
CA LEU A 616 -54.46 -78.60 -2.68
C LEU A 616 -54.86 -78.56 -4.17
N LEU A 617 -54.19 -79.35 -5.03
CA LEU A 617 -54.60 -79.61 -6.41
C LEU A 617 -55.98 -80.26 -6.50
N LYS A 618 -56.23 -81.31 -5.70
CA LYS A 618 -57.55 -81.96 -5.64
C LYS A 618 -58.65 -81.03 -5.13
N ALA A 619 -58.35 -80.19 -4.13
CA ALA A 619 -59.28 -79.18 -3.63
C ALA A 619 -59.61 -78.12 -4.69
N LYS A 620 -58.62 -77.63 -5.44
CA LYS A 620 -58.84 -76.68 -6.55
C LYS A 620 -59.64 -77.30 -7.70
N GLN A 621 -59.32 -78.53 -8.11
CA GLN A 621 -60.07 -79.24 -9.15
C GLN A 621 -61.55 -79.49 -8.73
N TYR A 622 -61.82 -79.71 -7.44
CA TYR A 622 -63.19 -79.85 -6.93
C TYR A 622 -63.97 -78.52 -6.89
N VAL A 623 -63.28 -77.41 -6.58
CA VAL A 623 -63.86 -76.04 -6.62
C VAL A 623 -64.19 -75.60 -8.05
N GLU A 624 -63.41 -76.05 -9.04
CA GLU A 624 -63.68 -75.77 -10.47
C GLU A 624 -64.78 -76.66 -11.06
N HIS A 625 -64.93 -77.91 -10.58
CA HIS A 625 -65.94 -78.84 -11.10
C HIS A 625 -67.29 -78.79 -10.39
N THR A 626 -67.36 -78.33 -9.14
CA THR A 626 -68.64 -78.12 -8.46
C THR A 626 -69.02 -76.65 -8.59
N GLY A 627 -70.01 -76.33 -9.43
CA GLY A 627 -70.55 -74.98 -9.61
C GLY A 627 -71.19 -74.41 -8.33
N ALA A 628 -70.39 -74.16 -7.30
CA ALA A 628 -70.82 -73.77 -5.97
C ALA A 628 -71.08 -72.26 -5.93
N THR A 629 -72.36 -71.90 -5.99
CA THR A 629 -72.87 -70.54 -5.80
C THR A 629 -72.76 -70.12 -4.33
N GLY A 630 -71.60 -69.59 -3.95
CA GLY A 630 -71.36 -68.90 -2.68
C GLY A 630 -70.71 -67.54 -2.91
N THR A 631 -71.22 -66.48 -2.27
CA THR A 631 -70.81 -65.08 -2.53
C THR A 631 -69.41 -64.73 -2.03
N THR A 632 -68.75 -65.59 -1.23
CA THR A 632 -67.37 -65.41 -0.79
C THR A 632 -66.51 -66.65 -1.07
N VAL A 633 -65.22 -66.44 -1.36
CA VAL A 633 -64.22 -67.51 -1.58
C VAL A 633 -64.14 -68.45 -0.38
N GLU A 634 -64.29 -67.89 0.81
CA GLU A 634 -64.18 -68.60 2.08
C GLU A 634 -65.33 -69.59 2.33
N ALA A 635 -66.55 -69.24 1.89
CA ALA A 635 -67.71 -70.13 1.97
C ALA A 635 -67.61 -71.31 0.99
N ARG A 636 -67.04 -71.10 -0.21
CA ARG A 636 -66.79 -72.17 -1.19
C ARG A 636 -65.71 -73.13 -0.70
N ALA A 637 -64.64 -72.60 -0.11
CA ALA A 637 -63.57 -73.40 0.47
C ALA A 637 -64.05 -74.26 1.65
N ARG A 638 -64.93 -73.76 2.53
CA ARG A 638 -65.49 -74.59 3.64
C ARG A 638 -66.34 -75.74 3.10
N LYS A 639 -67.20 -75.46 2.12
CA LYS A 639 -68.09 -76.46 1.52
C LYS A 639 -67.34 -77.54 0.72
N SER A 640 -66.20 -77.19 0.13
CA SER A 640 -65.31 -78.16 -0.55
C SER A 640 -64.56 -79.04 0.44
N ILE A 641 -64.21 -78.54 1.63
CA ILE A 641 -63.58 -79.35 2.68
C ILE A 641 -64.59 -80.34 3.26
N GLU A 642 -65.86 -79.94 3.42
CA GLU A 642 -66.95 -80.82 3.89
C GLU A 642 -67.18 -82.05 2.98
N SER A 643 -66.74 -82.02 1.72
CA SER A 643 -66.86 -83.14 0.78
C SER A 643 -65.69 -84.15 0.81
N PHE A 644 -64.63 -83.91 1.59
CA PHE A 644 -63.55 -84.90 1.78
C PHE A 644 -63.98 -86.04 2.71
N GLU A 645 -63.25 -87.16 2.72
CA GLU A 645 -63.44 -88.22 3.71
C GLU A 645 -63.02 -87.72 5.11
N GLU A 646 -63.60 -88.23 6.20
CA GLU A 646 -63.40 -87.66 7.56
C GLU A 646 -61.92 -87.57 8.00
N GLU A 647 -61.08 -88.54 7.62
CA GLU A 647 -59.64 -88.50 7.91
C GLU A 647 -58.91 -87.36 7.17
N ASP A 648 -59.39 -87.01 5.98
CA ASP A 648 -58.84 -85.93 5.14
C ASP A 648 -59.45 -84.56 5.48
N LYS A 649 -60.66 -84.53 6.07
CA LYS A 649 -61.30 -83.28 6.52
C LYS A 649 -60.50 -82.59 7.60
N GLU A 650 -60.07 -83.33 8.62
CA GLU A 650 -59.29 -82.80 9.75
C GLU A 650 -57.93 -82.27 9.27
N THR A 651 -57.29 -82.98 8.34
CA THR A 651 -56.03 -82.54 7.74
C THR A 651 -56.22 -81.30 6.85
N ALA A 652 -57.27 -81.27 6.02
CA ALA A 652 -57.58 -80.12 5.15
C ALA A 652 -58.06 -78.88 5.92
N THR A 653 -58.77 -79.07 7.05
CA THR A 653 -59.09 -77.97 7.98
C THR A 653 -57.84 -77.47 8.69
N THR A 654 -56.99 -78.36 9.21
CA THR A 654 -55.74 -77.99 9.87
C THR A 654 -54.80 -77.25 8.92
N ILE A 655 -54.57 -77.74 7.70
CA ILE A 655 -53.76 -77.05 6.68
C ILE A 655 -54.35 -75.68 6.37
N ARG A 656 -55.67 -75.55 6.26
CA ARG A 656 -56.30 -74.26 6.01
C ARG A 656 -56.15 -73.30 7.19
N GLU A 657 -56.35 -73.77 8.42
CA GLU A 657 -56.31 -72.96 9.63
C GLU A 657 -54.89 -72.57 10.04
N GLU A 658 -53.91 -73.44 9.80
CA GLU A 658 -52.52 -73.22 10.20
C GLU A 658 -51.64 -72.60 9.09
N LEU A 659 -51.92 -72.92 7.81
CA LEU A 659 -51.07 -72.57 6.67
C LEU A 659 -51.78 -71.67 5.64
N GLY A 660 -53.12 -71.57 5.66
CA GLY A 660 -53.91 -70.92 4.61
C GLY A 660 -53.63 -69.43 4.39
N ASP A 661 -53.13 -68.73 5.42
CA ASP A 661 -52.73 -67.32 5.30
C ASP A 661 -51.23 -67.12 5.05
N LYS A 662 -50.42 -68.16 5.26
CA LYS A 662 -48.96 -68.11 5.19
C LYS A 662 -48.41 -68.55 3.84
N TYR A 663 -49.19 -69.26 3.02
CA TYR A 663 -48.73 -69.79 1.74
C TYR A 663 -49.77 -69.57 0.63
N THR A 664 -49.29 -69.28 -0.58
CA THR A 664 -50.09 -69.13 -1.80
C THR A 664 -49.57 -70.09 -2.87
N VAL A 665 -50.39 -70.38 -3.89
CA VAL A 665 -50.00 -71.31 -4.95
C VAL A 665 -50.05 -70.59 -6.28
N ASN A 666 -48.89 -70.49 -6.94
CA ASN A 666 -48.74 -69.80 -8.21
C ASN A 666 -49.40 -70.59 -9.38
N ARG A 667 -49.36 -70.03 -10.59
CA ARG A 667 -49.96 -70.65 -11.79
C ARG A 667 -49.29 -71.95 -12.24
N GLU A 668 -48.07 -72.20 -11.78
CA GLU A 668 -47.28 -73.41 -12.03
C GLU A 668 -47.47 -74.45 -10.90
N GLU A 669 -48.50 -74.25 -10.06
CA GLU A 669 -48.87 -75.12 -8.94
C GLU A 669 -47.81 -75.20 -7.84
N GLU A 670 -46.89 -74.24 -7.75
CA GLU A 670 -45.86 -74.16 -6.70
C GLU A 670 -46.37 -73.41 -5.47
N VAL A 671 -46.14 -74.00 -4.28
CA VAL A 671 -46.47 -73.38 -2.98
C VAL A 671 -45.37 -72.38 -2.62
N GLU A 672 -45.71 -71.10 -2.55
CA GLU A 672 -44.81 -70.01 -2.12
C GLU A 672 -45.28 -69.43 -0.79
N GLU A 673 -44.35 -69.13 0.12
CA GLU A 673 -44.64 -68.43 1.38
C GLU A 673 -45.03 -66.97 1.12
N VAL A 674 -46.16 -66.53 1.66
CA VAL A 674 -46.66 -65.15 1.56
C VAL A 674 -45.85 -64.28 2.50
N LEU A 675 -44.96 -63.48 1.91
CA LEU A 675 -44.08 -62.60 2.68
C LEU A 675 -44.89 -61.41 3.22
N THR A 676 -45.03 -61.32 4.55
CA THR A 676 -45.73 -60.20 5.19
C THR A 676 -44.72 -59.12 5.56
N ILE A 677 -44.85 -57.93 4.98
CA ILE A 677 -43.97 -56.79 5.26
C ILE A 677 -44.72 -55.81 6.18
N GLU A 678 -44.28 -55.73 7.43
CA GLU A 678 -44.81 -54.76 8.40
C GLU A 678 -44.35 -53.33 8.07
N VAL A 679 -45.31 -52.41 7.96
CA VAL A 679 -45.07 -51.00 7.66
C VAL A 679 -45.44 -50.18 8.89
N ASP A 680 -44.42 -49.62 9.55
CA ASP A 680 -44.61 -48.73 10.70
C ASP A 680 -45.05 -47.33 10.23
N LYS A 681 -46.16 -46.82 10.80
CA LYS A 681 -46.80 -45.58 10.33
C LYS A 681 -45.95 -44.33 10.60
N ASP A 682 -45.12 -44.35 11.63
CA ASP A 682 -44.43 -43.15 12.13
C ASP A 682 -42.89 -43.20 11.99
N GLN A 683 -42.30 -44.31 11.54
CA GLN A 683 -40.87 -44.39 11.21
C GLN A 683 -40.61 -45.24 9.96
N GLN A 684 -40.65 -44.61 8.77
CA GLN A 684 -40.20 -45.23 7.54
C GLN A 684 -38.67 -45.20 7.44
N THR A 685 -38.01 -46.19 8.06
CA THR A 685 -36.56 -46.37 7.96
C THR A 685 -36.15 -46.91 6.59
N LYS A 686 -34.90 -46.62 6.17
CA LYS A 686 -34.19 -47.30 5.06
C LYS A 686 -34.40 -48.82 5.05
N GLY A 687 -34.66 -49.43 6.21
CA GLY A 687 -34.89 -50.86 6.36
C GLY A 687 -36.09 -51.40 5.59
N THR A 688 -37.23 -50.70 5.57
CA THR A 688 -38.43 -51.17 4.83
C THR A 688 -38.19 -51.08 3.32
N GLN A 689 -37.55 -50.00 2.85
CA GLN A 689 -37.15 -49.87 1.44
C GLN A 689 -36.13 -50.94 1.05
N SER A 690 -35.09 -51.17 1.87
CA SER A 690 -34.10 -52.21 1.61
C SER A 690 -34.73 -53.61 1.55
N LYS A 691 -35.71 -53.94 2.40
CA LYS A 691 -36.41 -55.24 2.35
C LYS A 691 -37.26 -55.40 1.08
N ILE A 692 -37.93 -54.34 0.65
CA ILE A 692 -38.69 -54.33 -0.61
C ILE A 692 -37.74 -54.49 -1.81
N PHE A 693 -36.65 -53.72 -1.84
CA PHE A 693 -35.64 -53.82 -2.91
C PHE A 693 -34.95 -55.19 -2.93
N GLU A 694 -34.58 -55.73 -1.78
CA GLU A 694 -33.97 -57.06 -1.67
C GLU A 694 -34.91 -58.17 -2.16
N TYR A 695 -36.22 -58.05 -1.90
CA TYR A 695 -37.23 -58.98 -2.43
C TYR A 695 -37.34 -58.90 -3.96
N PHE A 696 -37.45 -57.70 -4.52
CA PHE A 696 -37.56 -57.52 -5.97
C PHE A 696 -36.26 -57.87 -6.71
N ASP A 697 -35.08 -57.58 -6.14
CA ASP A 697 -33.78 -57.95 -6.73
C ASP A 697 -33.58 -59.48 -6.75
N ARG A 698 -34.02 -60.21 -5.72
CA ARG A 698 -33.97 -61.69 -5.72
C ARG A 698 -34.86 -62.33 -6.79
N LYS A 699 -36.04 -61.74 -7.10
CA LYS A 699 -36.94 -62.24 -8.15
C LYS A 699 -36.57 -61.73 -9.55
N LYS A 700 -35.81 -60.62 -9.67
CA LYS A 700 -35.27 -60.08 -10.94
C LYS A 700 -34.38 -61.08 -11.68
N HIS A 701 -33.64 -61.92 -10.97
CA HIS A 701 -32.81 -62.98 -11.56
C HIS A 701 -33.60 -64.20 -12.10
N LYS A 702 -34.93 -64.24 -11.96
CA LYS A 702 -35.78 -65.35 -12.41
C LYS A 702 -36.83 -64.98 -13.47
N GLY A 703 -36.79 -63.77 -14.05
CA GLY A 703 -37.64 -63.41 -15.20
C GLY A 703 -39.16 -63.26 -14.91
N GLY A 704 -39.57 -63.01 -13.67
CA GLY A 704 -40.99 -62.95 -13.26
C GLY A 704 -41.36 -61.70 -12.46
N VAL A 705 -41.21 -60.50 -13.04
CA VAL A 705 -41.51 -59.24 -12.33
C VAL A 705 -43.01 -58.90 -12.32
N GLY A 706 -43.78 -59.39 -13.30
CA GLY A 706 -45.22 -59.12 -13.42
C GLY A 706 -46.11 -59.90 -12.43
N GLU A 707 -45.64 -61.05 -11.91
CA GLU A 707 -46.47 -61.96 -11.10
C GLU A 707 -46.12 -61.96 -9.60
N GLY A 708 -44.96 -61.43 -9.20
CA GLY A 708 -44.49 -61.46 -7.80
C GLY A 708 -45.25 -60.53 -6.82
N ALA A 709 -46.09 -59.63 -7.32
CA ALA A 709 -46.84 -58.68 -6.49
C ALA A 709 -48.07 -59.30 -5.80
N ALA A 710 -48.58 -60.43 -6.30
CA ALA A 710 -49.72 -61.13 -5.70
C ALA A 710 -49.37 -61.88 -4.40
N ASN A 711 -48.06 -62.06 -4.11
CA ASN A 711 -47.57 -62.91 -3.03
C ASN A 711 -47.00 -62.11 -1.83
N VAL A 712 -47.27 -60.81 -1.76
CA VAL A 712 -46.79 -59.91 -0.68
C VAL A 712 -47.99 -59.24 0.00
N LYS A 713 -48.19 -59.50 1.29
CA LYS A 713 -49.18 -58.79 2.11
C LYS A 713 -48.51 -57.64 2.86
N PHE A 714 -49.07 -56.43 2.75
CA PHE A 714 -48.62 -55.26 3.51
C PHE A 714 -49.53 -55.09 4.72
N ALA A 715 -48.97 -55.18 5.93
CA ALA A 715 -49.69 -54.98 7.17
C ALA A 715 -49.13 -53.77 7.91
N THR A 716 -50.01 -52.99 8.55
CA THR A 716 -49.58 -51.97 9.52
C THR A 716 -48.98 -52.64 10.76
N THR A 717 -48.19 -51.92 11.55
CA THR A 717 -47.73 -52.39 12.88
C THR A 717 -48.85 -52.77 13.85
N SER A 718 -50.10 -52.35 13.56
CA SER A 718 -51.33 -52.78 14.25
C SER A 718 -52.00 -54.05 13.68
N GLY A 719 -51.40 -54.71 12.69
CA GLY A 719 -51.93 -55.94 12.07
C GLY A 719 -53.02 -55.76 11.01
N ASN A 720 -53.44 -54.52 10.72
CA ASN A 720 -54.45 -54.25 9.68
C ASN A 720 -53.82 -54.29 8.28
N GLU A 721 -54.44 -55.07 7.38
CA GLU A 721 -54.04 -55.22 5.98
C GLU A 721 -54.27 -53.92 5.19
N LEU A 722 -53.27 -53.52 4.40
CA LEU A 722 -53.31 -52.35 3.53
C LEU A 722 -53.54 -52.83 2.09
N GLU A 723 -54.66 -52.42 1.48
CA GLU A 723 -54.92 -52.74 0.07
C GLU A 723 -53.77 -52.23 -0.82
N LEU A 724 -53.26 -53.11 -1.70
CA LEU A 724 -52.13 -52.84 -2.60
C LEU A 724 -52.31 -51.55 -3.40
N ASN A 725 -53.55 -51.23 -3.79
CA ASN A 725 -53.88 -49.99 -4.49
C ASN A 725 -53.69 -48.74 -3.62
N THR A 726 -53.94 -48.80 -2.32
CA THR A 726 -53.71 -47.68 -1.39
C THR A 726 -52.23 -47.48 -1.11
N ALA A 727 -51.46 -48.58 -0.97
CA ALA A 727 -50.00 -48.52 -0.82
C ALA A 727 -49.32 -47.99 -2.10
N LYS A 728 -49.78 -48.44 -3.28
CA LYS A 728 -49.30 -47.97 -4.58
C LYS A 728 -49.65 -46.49 -4.82
N GLN A 729 -50.89 -46.07 -4.55
CA GLN A 729 -51.28 -44.66 -4.62
C GLN A 729 -50.51 -43.76 -3.63
N ALA A 730 -50.17 -44.26 -2.45
CA ALA A 730 -49.34 -43.54 -1.48
C ALA A 730 -47.88 -43.45 -1.94
N LEU A 731 -47.36 -44.48 -2.62
CA LEU A 731 -46.03 -44.48 -3.21
C LEU A 731 -45.97 -43.51 -4.40
N ASP A 732 -46.93 -43.58 -5.32
CA ASP A 732 -47.02 -42.73 -6.51
C ASP A 732 -47.14 -41.24 -6.12
N LYS A 733 -48.01 -40.90 -5.16
CA LYS A 733 -48.10 -39.53 -4.61
C LYS A 733 -46.81 -39.05 -3.93
N LYS A 734 -45.99 -39.96 -3.37
CA LYS A 734 -44.70 -39.63 -2.75
C LYS A 734 -43.62 -39.44 -3.80
N THR A 735 -43.62 -40.24 -4.88
CA THR A 735 -42.74 -40.07 -6.04
C THR A 735 -43.01 -38.71 -6.69
N GLU A 736 -44.27 -38.36 -6.93
CA GLU A 736 -44.67 -37.03 -7.42
C GLU A 736 -44.20 -35.90 -6.48
N ARG A 737 -44.26 -36.12 -5.16
CA ARG A 737 -43.79 -35.14 -4.15
C ARG A 737 -42.26 -35.01 -4.12
N ILE A 738 -41.51 -36.10 -4.27
CA ILE A 738 -40.04 -36.09 -4.31
C ILE A 738 -39.55 -35.46 -5.61
N GLU A 739 -40.19 -35.75 -6.74
CA GLU A 739 -39.90 -35.11 -8.02
C GLU A 739 -40.18 -33.61 -7.97
N SER A 740 -41.32 -33.22 -7.38
CA SER A 740 -41.64 -31.81 -7.14
C SER A 740 -40.62 -31.12 -6.24
N GLN A 741 -40.11 -31.81 -5.19
CA GLN A 741 -39.07 -31.28 -4.31
C GLN A 741 -37.70 -31.18 -4.98
N ARG A 742 -37.30 -32.17 -5.80
CA ARG A 742 -36.06 -32.13 -6.58
C ARG A 742 -36.11 -30.99 -7.61
N ARG A 743 -37.23 -30.83 -8.31
CA ARG A 743 -37.48 -29.73 -9.23
C ARG A 743 -37.41 -28.38 -8.52
N HIS A 744 -37.99 -28.27 -7.33
CA HIS A 744 -37.94 -27.05 -6.53
C HIS A 744 -36.52 -26.70 -6.04
N LEU A 745 -35.76 -27.67 -5.54
CA LEU A 745 -34.37 -27.47 -5.10
C LEU A 745 -33.44 -27.14 -6.27
N PHE A 746 -33.64 -27.75 -7.43
CA PHE A 746 -32.92 -27.43 -8.65
C PHE A 746 -33.21 -25.98 -9.11
N LEU A 747 -34.47 -25.56 -9.06
CA LEU A 747 -34.89 -24.17 -9.29
C LEU A 747 -34.26 -23.18 -8.33
N ILE A 748 -34.24 -23.49 -7.02
CA ILE A 748 -33.59 -22.65 -6.01
C ILE A 748 -32.11 -22.53 -6.32
N LYS A 749 -31.45 -23.64 -6.68
CA LYS A 749 -30.01 -23.66 -6.98
C LYS A 749 -29.68 -22.79 -8.19
N ILE A 750 -30.44 -22.93 -9.29
CA ILE A 750 -30.29 -22.10 -10.49
C ILE A 750 -30.53 -20.62 -10.17
N LYS A 751 -31.58 -20.29 -9.41
CA LYS A 751 -31.92 -18.89 -9.06
C LYS A 751 -30.98 -18.26 -8.04
N SER A 752 -30.37 -19.07 -7.17
CA SER A 752 -29.41 -18.61 -6.17
C SER A 752 -28.05 -18.27 -6.78
N ASP A 753 -27.72 -18.88 -7.92
CA ASP A 753 -26.47 -18.63 -8.62
C ASP A 753 -26.60 -17.44 -9.58
N LYS A 754 -26.45 -16.24 -8.98
CA LYS A 754 -26.50 -14.96 -9.70
C LYS A 754 -25.49 -14.84 -10.84
N SER A 755 -24.48 -15.72 -10.91
CA SER A 755 -23.46 -15.71 -11.95
C SER A 755 -23.99 -16.19 -13.31
N LEU A 756 -25.10 -16.93 -13.34
CA LEU A 756 -25.61 -17.54 -14.57
C LEU A 756 -26.40 -16.57 -15.46
N GLY A 757 -26.87 -15.42 -14.92
CA GLY A 757 -27.52 -14.37 -15.70
C GLY A 757 -28.69 -14.82 -16.58
N LEU A 758 -29.37 -15.91 -16.20
CA LEU A 758 -30.36 -16.58 -17.04
C LEU A 758 -31.63 -15.74 -17.18
N THR A 759 -32.11 -15.60 -18.41
CA THR A 759 -33.43 -15.02 -18.67
C THR A 759 -34.53 -16.02 -18.29
N PRO A 760 -35.77 -15.59 -17.99
CA PRO A 760 -36.87 -16.49 -17.67
C PRO A 760 -37.11 -17.58 -18.73
N GLN A 761 -36.86 -17.27 -20.00
CA GLN A 761 -36.96 -18.23 -21.12
C GLN A 761 -35.86 -19.30 -21.07
N GLN A 762 -34.65 -18.95 -20.61
CA GLN A 762 -33.55 -19.89 -20.44
C GLN A 762 -33.75 -20.76 -19.19
N GLU A 763 -34.30 -20.21 -18.10
CA GLU A 763 -34.70 -21.00 -16.92
C GLU A 763 -35.73 -22.07 -17.30
N GLU A 764 -36.73 -21.70 -18.12
CA GLU A 764 -37.77 -22.61 -18.61
C GLU A 764 -37.21 -23.69 -19.56
N ALA A 765 -36.26 -23.33 -20.44
CA ALA A 765 -35.59 -24.29 -21.31
C ALA A 765 -34.72 -25.29 -20.52
N ILE A 766 -34.00 -24.83 -19.49
CA ILE A 766 -33.19 -25.70 -18.62
C ILE A 766 -34.10 -26.63 -17.79
N LEU A 767 -35.23 -26.13 -17.30
CA LEU A 767 -36.23 -26.96 -16.63
C LEU A 767 -36.82 -28.01 -17.56
N LYS A 768 -37.16 -27.64 -18.79
CA LYS A 768 -37.68 -28.59 -19.78
C LYS A 768 -36.66 -29.67 -20.11
N ASN A 769 -35.37 -29.33 -20.16
CA ASN A 769 -34.29 -30.29 -20.35
C ASN A 769 -34.04 -31.16 -19.12
N PHE A 770 -34.20 -30.64 -17.90
CA PHE A 770 -34.13 -31.42 -16.67
C PHE A 770 -35.30 -32.42 -16.57
N ASP A 771 -36.51 -31.98 -16.91
CA ASP A 771 -37.70 -32.83 -16.95
C ASP A 771 -37.54 -33.91 -18.05
N ALA A 772 -37.00 -33.55 -19.23
CA ALA A 772 -36.71 -34.50 -20.29
C ALA A 772 -35.61 -35.52 -19.90
N ALA A 773 -34.52 -35.07 -19.28
CA ALA A 773 -33.43 -35.96 -18.85
C ALA A 773 -33.86 -36.95 -17.75
N ASN A 774 -34.72 -36.52 -16.83
CA ASN A 774 -35.29 -37.44 -15.84
C ASN A 774 -36.27 -38.43 -16.48
N GLN A 775 -37.04 -38.01 -17.49
CA GLN A 775 -37.86 -38.95 -18.27
C GLN A 775 -37.02 -39.93 -19.08
N THR A 776 -35.90 -39.51 -19.68
CA THR A 776 -34.99 -40.40 -20.41
C THR A 776 -34.29 -41.37 -19.46
N SER A 777 -33.88 -40.94 -18.26
CA SER A 777 -33.34 -41.83 -17.21
C SER A 777 -34.36 -42.87 -16.76
N LEU A 778 -35.63 -42.51 -16.61
CA LEU A 778 -36.72 -43.44 -16.30
C LEU A 778 -37.02 -44.39 -17.47
N VAL A 779 -36.87 -43.94 -18.71
CA VAL A 779 -37.05 -44.78 -19.91
C VAL A 779 -35.87 -45.71 -20.13
N GLU A 780 -34.63 -45.27 -19.89
CA GLU A 780 -33.41 -46.09 -19.95
C GLU A 780 -33.38 -47.14 -18.83
N GLU A 781 -33.77 -46.76 -17.61
CA GLU A 781 -33.94 -47.69 -16.50
C GLU A 781 -35.07 -48.70 -16.77
N ASN A 782 -36.16 -48.28 -17.44
CA ASN A 782 -37.22 -49.19 -17.89
C ASN A 782 -36.83 -50.03 -19.12
N GLN A 783 -35.94 -49.56 -20.00
CA GLN A 783 -35.45 -50.28 -21.17
C GLN A 783 -34.38 -51.32 -20.79
N GLU A 784 -33.50 -51.02 -19.83
CA GLU A 784 -32.63 -52.02 -19.19
C GLU A 784 -33.45 -53.07 -18.42
N THR A 785 -34.63 -52.70 -17.92
CA THR A 785 -35.58 -53.61 -17.26
C THR A 785 -36.47 -54.39 -18.25
N LEU A 786 -36.51 -54.00 -19.53
CA LEU A 786 -37.22 -54.71 -20.62
C LEU A 786 -36.27 -55.55 -21.50
N ALA A 787 -34.98 -55.22 -21.51
CA ALA A 787 -33.93 -55.95 -22.23
C ALA A 787 -33.23 -57.02 -21.37
N ALA A 788 -33.41 -56.98 -20.04
CA ALA A 788 -33.02 -58.01 -19.08
C ALA A 788 -34.26 -58.77 -18.61
#